data_AF-A0A9D5NM45-F1
#
_entry.id   AF-A0A9D5NM45-F1
#
_cell.length_a   1.000
_cell.length_b   1.000
_cell.length_c   1.000
_cell.angle_alpha   90.00
_cell.angle_beta   90.00
_cell.angle_gamma   90.00
#
_symmetry.space_group_name_H-M   'P 1'
#
loop_
_entity.id
_entity.type
_entity.pdbx_description
1 polymer ?
#
loop_
_entity_poly.entity_id
_entity_poly.type
_entity_poly.pdbx_seq_one_letter_code
_entity_poly.pdbx_strand_id
1 'polypeptide(L)'
;MKRYCIVLTICCLALFSTNCRMDELEGMVDKSLTGGLSDPELEWDSDLCEATIGEDNNFPVLANRLDLHISYSSSDTEVALISENGEITLCGGGETTITASTEKTGKYDAASDSYTLIVHKADVILKWSESKYKAVLNGTNSFPVLDKTDGISILYSSSEEKVADIDETGKIRLISAGSTIITATSAETATHNTGSASYTLTVTKSKAGIVWSSDSFTAVLGEDNIFPTLDNPNGLAITFSSSNQDVAEISAEGVITLKQQGSSVISATSAATDEFEADEDSYTLTVRKSEDNLKSDAELKWSESSFAITYGDNIAFPTLSNPHNLEVTYSSTNEEVARISPTGTVTITSSGSTTIIASSEANEEYNACSVFYMLTISKAEAGISWSTSSHNATFGEDGSFPILNNPNNLRITYKTSNAYVATVSAEGDISLVGAGNATISALYEGSPLYEAEAVAYSLTVSKGNTDVSWSQEAYTALLNGTNDFPTLTASPDGLDISYSSSDVGVAEITSDGAITLISAGRTTITASFTGNNSYSASSDSYILTVTNGDDDGTGTYTYPSTGDANSNDDIVNTVFTRKITITYHTGNEATVTGDYYGYVTVNGNDVTVNNTGSEYIVYELKGTTDDGFLKIYSGSRQALLLNNVSITNRAGAAINNQSKKRTFVMVEGTNTLADGASYTDTPAAEDEKAAFFSEGQLVFSGSGILNVNASGKAGITSDDYIRVMNSPTINSTSSAGHAVRGQEAIQIDAGSINAKTSADMKKGFSSDSLVVFNGGTTKIDITGGTAYDSEDADYTSSAGVKADKLFYMNGGNLTITNSGAGGKGINVGSDDTTNDCKAYFTGGNVDITCSGAYYTTGESGAKGIKVGKKFSSTSLTGDMYVSGGVITVRAIGSNSSRDSGNEAVESKGVLEVSGGELFAYSTSDDAINSADDFTITEGYVCGISTGNDGLDSNGNFYIKGGVVMAASAGSPEVGIDANSEGGKKLYVTGGVLFVTGGLESGASLTQTCYKASSYTKGIWYGLTVGSKTYAFKTHSSASGNTLVVSGQETPTLKSGITITGGTSYFDGYANRDGSYSGGSTVNLSSYSGSTGGPGGRPW
;
A
#
# COMPACT_ATOMS: atom_id res chain seq x y z
N MET A 1 -29.75 87.34 39.65
CA MET A 1 -29.64 88.80 39.82
C MET A 1 -28.74 89.08 41.01
N LYS A 2 -27.67 89.87 40.80
CA LYS A 2 -26.94 90.74 41.75
C LYS A 2 -27.04 90.46 43.27
N ARG A 3 -25.84 90.32 43.87
CA ARG A 3 -25.32 90.96 45.10
C ARG A 3 -26.27 91.09 46.31
N TYR A 4 -25.90 90.48 47.45
CA TYR A 4 -25.16 91.14 48.55
C TYR A 4 -25.21 90.25 49.81
N CYS A 5 -24.17 90.39 50.62
CA CYS A 5 -24.15 90.21 52.08
C CYS A 5 -23.91 88.83 52.71
N ILE A 6 -22.75 88.80 53.37
CA ILE A 6 -22.55 88.46 54.79
C ILE A 6 -22.27 86.98 55.13
N VAL A 7 -20.98 86.76 55.38
CA VAL A 7 -20.37 86.02 56.49
C VAL A 7 -21.35 85.68 57.63
N LEU A 8 -21.80 84.43 57.71
CA LEU A 8 -21.88 83.59 58.93
C LEU A 8 -22.69 82.33 58.60
N THR A 9 -22.11 81.17 58.92
CA THR A 9 -22.77 79.92 59.33
C THR A 9 -23.92 79.36 58.46
N ILE A 10 -23.66 78.20 57.86
CA ILE A 10 -24.41 76.92 57.96
C ILE A 10 -24.45 76.16 56.62
N CYS A 11 -24.04 74.89 56.69
CA CYS A 11 -24.42 73.75 55.84
C CYS A 11 -23.75 73.46 54.48
N CYS A 12 -23.46 72.16 54.36
CA CYS A 12 -23.65 71.28 53.22
C CYS A 12 -22.63 71.27 52.07
N LEU A 13 -22.21 70.02 51.81
CA LEU A 13 -21.99 69.38 50.52
C LEU A 13 -21.04 70.06 49.52
N ALA A 14 -20.06 69.24 49.13
CA ALA A 14 -19.61 69.05 47.76
C ALA A 14 -20.57 69.61 46.69
N LEU A 15 -20.02 70.28 45.67
CA LEU A 15 -20.26 69.98 44.26
C LEU A 15 -19.43 70.93 43.37
N PHE A 16 -18.62 70.32 42.51
CA PHE A 16 -18.48 70.62 41.07
C PHE A 16 -17.79 71.91 40.57
N SER A 17 -16.64 71.67 39.92
CA SER A 17 -16.43 71.86 38.47
C SER A 17 -15.78 73.15 37.93
N THR A 18 -14.88 72.89 36.95
CA THR A 18 -14.46 73.69 35.77
C THR A 18 -13.50 74.89 35.91
N ASN A 19 -12.25 74.64 35.50
CA ASN A 19 -11.38 75.33 34.53
C ASN A 19 -11.34 76.87 34.35
N CYS A 20 -10.08 77.38 34.44
CA CYS A 20 -9.43 78.51 33.70
C CYS A 20 -9.92 79.95 33.98
N ARG A 21 -9.11 81.02 34.05
CA ARG A 21 -7.68 81.31 33.74
C ARG A 21 -7.34 82.72 34.34
N MET A 22 -6.05 82.99 34.59
CA MET A 22 -5.31 84.27 34.41
C MET A 22 -5.85 85.59 35.00
N ASP A 23 -5.10 86.14 35.96
CA ASP A 23 -4.30 87.38 35.86
C ASP A 23 -4.33 88.26 37.13
N GLU A 24 -3.14 88.76 37.41
CA GLU A 24 -2.70 89.60 38.51
C GLU A 24 -3.53 90.89 38.65
N LEU A 25 -3.76 91.32 39.90
CA LEU A 25 -3.28 92.59 40.51
C LEU A 25 -4.24 93.11 41.60
N GLU A 26 -3.62 93.70 42.62
CA GLU A 26 -4.13 94.70 43.58
C GLU A 26 -4.79 94.26 44.91
N GLY A 27 -4.04 94.55 45.99
CA GLY A 27 -4.49 95.60 46.92
C GLY A 27 -4.77 95.12 48.35
N MET A 28 -3.85 95.35 49.30
CA MET A 28 -3.86 96.54 50.18
C MET A 28 -4.92 96.43 51.30
N VAL A 29 -4.69 96.63 52.61
CA VAL A 29 -3.73 97.50 53.28
C VAL A 29 -3.80 97.26 54.82
N ASP A 30 -2.64 97.46 55.45
CA ASP A 30 -2.35 97.80 56.86
C ASP A 30 -2.46 96.77 58.01
N LYS A 31 -1.32 96.11 58.26
CA LYS A 31 -0.72 96.03 59.61
C LYS A 31 0.77 96.39 59.52
N SER A 32 1.05 97.68 59.36
CA SER A 32 2.28 98.32 59.85
C SER A 32 2.25 98.32 61.40
N LEU A 33 3.31 98.27 62.22
CA LEU A 33 4.75 98.47 62.12
C LEU A 33 5.44 97.71 63.29
N THR A 34 6.05 96.55 63.04
CA THR A 34 7.16 95.95 63.81
C THR A 34 7.88 94.99 62.87
N GLY A 35 9.20 95.13 62.66
CA GLY A 35 9.95 94.33 61.68
C GLY A 35 9.85 92.81 61.91
N GLY A 36 9.04 92.13 61.09
CA GLY A 36 9.00 90.66 60.96
C GLY A 36 9.75 90.23 59.71
N LEU A 37 10.43 89.09 59.80
CA LEU A 37 11.35 88.58 58.77
C LEU A 37 10.59 87.80 57.68
N SER A 38 11.15 87.71 56.47
CA SER A 38 10.61 86.95 55.33
C SER A 38 11.21 85.54 55.22
N ASP A 39 10.50 84.58 54.63
CA ASP A 39 11.04 83.25 54.32
C ASP A 39 12.15 83.36 53.24
N PRO A 40 13.32 82.71 53.43
CA PRO A 40 14.42 82.74 52.47
C PRO A 40 14.28 81.84 51.21
N GLU A 41 13.24 80.99 51.10
CA GLU A 41 12.96 80.14 49.91
C GLU A 41 14.14 79.24 49.47
N LEU A 42 14.72 78.47 50.41
CA LEU A 42 15.69 77.41 50.06
C LEU A 42 14.99 76.14 49.61
N GLU A 43 15.32 75.65 48.41
CA GLU A 43 14.73 74.44 47.82
C GLU A 43 15.77 73.73 46.93
N TRP A 44 15.99 72.43 47.16
CA TRP A 44 16.74 71.56 46.24
C TRP A 44 15.86 71.18 45.04
N ASP A 45 16.48 70.99 43.87
CA ASP A 45 15.73 70.58 42.67
C ASP A 45 15.30 69.09 42.66
N SER A 46 15.71 68.31 43.66
CA SER A 46 15.27 66.92 43.87
C SER A 46 15.35 66.51 45.35
N ASP A 47 14.36 65.72 45.81
CA ASP A 47 14.32 65.14 47.15
C ASP A 47 15.18 63.86 47.30
N LEU A 48 15.62 63.27 46.17
CA LEU A 48 16.41 62.03 46.11
C LEU A 48 17.46 62.08 45.00
N CYS A 49 18.63 61.52 45.28
CA CYS A 49 19.72 61.32 44.34
C CYS A 49 20.33 59.93 44.54
N GLU A 50 20.63 59.21 43.46
CA GLU A 50 21.42 57.98 43.49
C GLU A 50 22.75 58.24 42.79
N ALA A 51 23.85 57.73 43.37
CA ALA A 51 25.19 57.93 42.86
C ALA A 51 26.03 56.66 43.00
N THR A 52 26.95 56.38 42.08
CA THR A 52 27.88 55.25 42.16
C THR A 52 29.31 55.76 42.35
N ILE A 53 30.04 55.18 43.30
CA ILE A 53 31.43 55.57 43.56
C ILE A 53 32.29 55.34 42.32
N GLY A 54 33.06 56.35 41.91
CA GLY A 54 33.96 56.28 40.75
C GLY A 54 33.31 56.57 39.41
N GLU A 55 32.00 56.82 39.36
CA GLU A 55 31.29 57.27 38.17
C GLU A 55 31.06 58.79 38.16
N ASP A 56 30.70 59.34 37.00
CA ASP A 56 30.30 60.74 36.86
C ASP A 56 28.85 60.89 37.35
N ASN A 57 28.66 61.49 38.52
CA ASN A 57 27.39 61.57 39.22
C ASN A 57 26.79 62.98 39.14
N ASN A 58 25.48 63.07 38.90
CA ASN A 58 24.78 64.36 38.80
C ASN A 58 24.00 64.65 40.09
N PHE A 59 24.52 65.55 40.92
CA PHE A 59 23.93 65.89 42.22
C PHE A 59 22.87 67.00 42.11
N PRO A 60 21.84 66.99 42.97
CA PRO A 60 20.85 68.06 43.06
C PRO A 60 21.47 69.44 43.28
N VAL A 61 20.84 70.46 42.72
CA VAL A 61 21.29 71.86 42.78
C VAL A 61 20.36 72.67 43.68
N LEU A 62 20.93 73.37 44.67
CA LEU A 62 20.18 74.20 45.60
C LEU A 62 19.80 75.54 44.94
N ALA A 63 18.52 75.89 44.98
CA ALA A 63 18.07 77.24 44.65
C ALA A 63 18.31 78.18 45.84
N ASN A 64 19.28 79.10 45.70
CA ASN A 64 19.54 80.20 46.65
C ASN A 64 19.34 81.55 45.95
N ARG A 65 18.08 81.90 45.66
CA ARG A 65 17.72 83.07 44.82
C ARG A 65 18.05 84.42 45.46
N LEU A 66 18.35 84.42 46.75
CA LEU A 66 18.60 85.61 47.56
C LEU A 66 20.07 85.76 48.00
N ASP A 67 20.95 84.89 47.51
CA ASP A 67 22.40 84.90 47.75
C ASP A 67 22.75 84.90 49.26
N LEU A 68 22.01 84.10 50.03
CA LEU A 68 22.19 83.94 51.47
C LEU A 68 23.39 83.03 51.77
N HIS A 69 24.01 83.22 52.93
CA HIS A 69 25.05 82.30 53.39
C HIS A 69 24.41 80.96 53.78
N ILE A 70 24.89 79.88 53.17
CA ILE A 70 24.38 78.51 53.35
C ILE A 70 25.41 77.66 54.09
N SER A 71 24.94 76.88 55.05
CA SER A 71 25.69 75.82 55.72
C SER A 71 25.17 74.46 55.24
N TYR A 72 26.08 73.60 54.78
CA TYR A 72 25.79 72.25 54.33
C TYR A 72 26.19 71.20 55.36
N SER A 73 25.46 70.09 55.43
CA SER A 73 25.78 68.94 56.27
C SER A 73 25.31 67.64 55.64
N SER A 74 25.98 66.54 56.00
CA SER A 74 25.60 65.17 55.65
C SER A 74 25.29 64.41 56.94
N SER A 75 24.21 63.62 56.95
CA SER A 75 23.83 62.84 58.15
C SER A 75 24.76 61.67 58.42
N ASP A 76 25.39 61.12 57.38
CA ASP A 76 26.41 60.07 57.44
C ASP A 76 27.60 60.44 56.55
N THR A 77 28.66 60.91 57.20
CA THR A 77 29.89 61.33 56.54
C THR A 77 30.75 60.17 56.05
N GLU A 78 30.47 58.94 56.48
CA GLU A 78 31.13 57.73 55.94
C GLU A 78 30.53 57.34 54.58
N VAL A 79 29.30 57.79 54.28
CA VAL A 79 28.65 57.60 52.97
C VAL A 79 28.98 58.73 52.01
N ALA A 80 28.79 59.99 52.42
CA ALA A 80 29.19 61.15 51.61
C ALA A 80 29.52 62.37 52.47
N LEU A 81 30.54 63.13 52.05
CA LEU A 81 30.88 64.44 52.58
C LEU A 81 30.32 65.53 51.68
N ILE A 82 29.90 66.66 52.26
CA ILE A 82 29.55 67.88 51.52
C ILE A 82 30.43 69.03 52.00
N SER A 83 31.05 69.75 51.07
CA SER A 83 31.90 70.90 51.38
C SER A 83 31.10 72.15 51.72
N GLU A 84 31.75 73.17 52.28
CA GLU A 84 31.11 74.49 52.54
C GLU A 84 30.58 75.16 51.26
N ASN A 85 31.07 74.75 50.08
CA ASN A 85 30.62 75.25 48.78
C ASN A 85 29.51 74.38 48.14
N GLY A 86 29.07 73.31 48.81
CA GLY A 86 28.02 72.40 48.33
C GLY A 86 28.51 71.25 47.44
N GLU A 87 29.82 71.01 47.34
CA GLU A 87 30.38 69.92 46.53
C GLU A 87 30.33 68.59 47.29
N ILE A 88 29.79 67.53 46.66
CA ILE A 88 29.66 66.18 47.24
C ILE A 88 30.91 65.34 46.95
N THR A 89 31.43 64.65 47.96
CA THR A 89 32.45 63.60 47.85
C THR A 89 31.89 62.29 48.38
N LEU A 90 31.76 61.26 47.53
CA LEU A 90 31.30 59.93 47.92
C LEU A 90 32.41 59.18 48.68
N CYS A 91 32.11 58.71 49.88
CA CYS A 91 33.07 58.09 50.79
C CYS A 91 32.84 56.58 50.96
N GLY A 92 31.60 56.11 50.81
CA GLY A 92 31.22 54.71 50.97
C GLY A 92 29.80 54.44 50.50
N GLY A 93 29.49 53.19 50.18
CA GLY A 93 28.15 52.80 49.77
C GLY A 93 27.18 52.76 50.95
N GLY A 94 26.00 53.35 50.79
CA GLY A 94 25.01 53.53 51.85
C GLY A 94 24.04 54.66 51.54
N GLU A 95 23.25 55.09 52.52
CA GLU A 95 22.27 56.18 52.35
C GLU A 95 22.58 57.29 53.36
N THR A 96 22.60 58.55 52.91
CA THR A 96 22.77 59.74 53.75
C THR A 96 21.84 60.86 53.32
N THR A 97 21.47 61.76 54.22
CA THR A 97 20.70 62.97 53.91
C THR A 97 21.63 64.17 53.85
N ILE A 98 21.57 64.91 52.74
CA ILE A 98 22.30 66.16 52.54
C ILE A 98 21.37 67.32 52.85
N THR A 99 21.76 68.17 53.80
CA THR A 99 20.95 69.31 54.27
C THR A 99 21.68 70.61 54.04
N ALA A 100 21.01 71.58 53.41
CA ALA A 100 21.41 72.98 53.35
C ALA A 100 20.57 73.78 54.34
N SER A 101 21.19 74.71 55.07
CA SER A 101 20.48 75.58 56.00
C SER A 101 21.05 76.99 56.03
N THR A 102 20.22 77.97 56.37
CA THR A 102 20.63 79.35 56.60
C THR A 102 20.07 79.84 57.94
N GLU A 103 20.88 80.58 58.70
CA GLU A 103 20.47 81.12 59.98
C GLU A 103 19.57 82.35 59.83
N LYS A 104 18.76 82.61 60.86
CA LYS A 104 17.90 83.79 60.95
C LYS A 104 18.74 85.06 60.86
N THR A 105 18.43 85.94 59.90
CA THR A 105 19.10 87.25 59.74
C THR A 105 18.22 88.39 60.25
N GLY A 106 18.70 89.63 60.18
CA GLY A 106 17.86 90.81 60.44
C GLY A 106 16.74 91.02 59.42
N LYS A 107 16.70 90.24 58.32
CA LYS A 107 15.72 90.36 57.22
C LYS A 107 14.95 89.06 56.88
N TYR A 108 15.53 87.88 57.11
CA TYR A 108 14.94 86.57 56.78
C TYR A 108 14.91 85.61 57.96
N ASP A 109 13.86 84.77 58.07
CA ASP A 109 13.81 83.68 59.05
C ASP A 109 14.84 82.58 58.70
N ALA A 110 15.18 81.73 59.67
CA ALA A 110 16.01 80.56 59.40
C ALA A 110 15.23 79.55 58.55
N ALA A 111 15.89 78.92 57.59
CA ALA A 111 15.31 77.83 56.78
C ALA A 111 16.33 76.75 56.50
N SER A 112 15.82 75.56 56.19
CA SER A 112 16.63 74.42 55.77
C SER A 112 15.86 73.57 54.78
N ASP A 113 16.56 72.99 53.83
CA ASP A 113 16.02 71.97 52.93
C ASP A 113 17.04 70.84 52.71
N SER A 114 16.55 69.65 52.39
CA SER A 114 17.38 68.45 52.35
C SER A 114 16.91 67.42 51.34
N TYR A 115 17.86 66.68 50.76
CA TYR A 115 17.58 65.53 49.90
C TYR A 115 18.30 64.27 50.40
N THR A 116 17.78 63.11 50.03
CA THR A 116 18.40 61.80 50.33
C THR A 116 19.37 61.42 49.22
N LEU A 117 20.59 61.00 49.58
CA LEU A 117 21.61 60.50 48.67
C LEU A 117 21.88 59.02 48.96
N ILE A 118 21.58 58.16 47.99
CA ILE A 118 21.93 56.73 48.01
C ILE A 118 23.20 56.54 47.19
N VAL A 119 24.21 55.91 47.78
CA VAL A 119 25.52 55.69 47.19
C VAL A 119 25.74 54.19 46.96
N HIS A 120 25.98 53.80 45.72
CA HIS A 120 26.35 52.45 45.32
C HIS A 120 27.88 52.26 45.28
N LYS A 121 28.33 51.07 45.67
CA LYS A 121 29.74 50.64 45.58
C LYS A 121 30.09 50.29 44.13
N ALA A 122 31.35 50.51 43.74
CA ALA A 122 31.88 50.12 42.45
C ALA A 122 32.12 48.60 42.35
N ASP A 123 32.01 48.02 41.15
CA ASP A 123 32.35 46.62 40.93
C ASP A 123 33.87 46.39 40.81
N VAL A 124 34.35 45.24 41.29
CA VAL A 124 35.75 44.83 41.12
C VAL A 124 35.90 44.00 39.84
N ILE A 125 36.85 44.41 39.00
CA ILE A 125 37.28 43.65 37.82
C ILE A 125 38.38 42.70 38.28
N LEU A 126 38.20 41.39 38.07
CA LEU A 126 39.23 40.36 38.15
C LEU A 126 39.14 39.48 36.90
N LYS A 127 40.25 39.33 36.18
CA LYS A 127 40.27 38.54 34.94
C LYS A 127 41.64 37.96 34.65
N TRP A 128 41.74 36.63 34.58
CA TRP A 128 42.96 35.97 34.12
C TRP A 128 43.10 36.08 32.60
N SER A 129 44.34 36.22 32.13
CA SER A 129 44.68 36.26 30.69
C SER A 129 44.36 34.96 29.95
N GLU A 130 44.29 33.82 30.64
CA GLU A 130 43.89 32.53 30.09
C GLU A 130 42.97 31.76 31.06
N SER A 131 42.08 30.93 30.52
CA SER A 131 41.15 30.10 31.31
C SER A 131 41.69 28.69 31.61
N LYS A 132 42.73 28.25 30.89
CA LYS A 132 43.45 26.98 31.10
C LYS A 132 44.92 27.12 30.72
N TYR A 133 45.84 26.54 31.50
CA TYR A 133 47.27 26.55 31.22
C TYR A 133 47.90 25.16 31.48
N LYS A 134 48.84 24.74 30.62
CA LYS A 134 49.63 23.51 30.81
C LYS A 134 51.07 23.89 31.20
N ALA A 135 51.52 23.36 32.32
CA ALA A 135 52.84 23.56 32.86
C ALA A 135 53.64 22.25 32.93
N VAL A 136 54.96 22.34 32.82
CA VAL A 136 55.86 21.20 32.99
C VAL A 136 56.57 21.34 34.35
N LEU A 137 56.47 20.32 35.20
CA LEU A 137 57.12 20.25 36.51
C LEU A 137 58.63 20.42 36.35
N ASN A 138 59.27 21.29 37.13
CA ASN A 138 60.70 21.65 37.02
C ASN A 138 61.13 22.28 35.67
N GLY A 139 60.18 22.62 34.78
CA GLY A 139 60.42 23.34 33.54
C GLY A 139 60.24 24.87 33.68
N THR A 140 60.62 25.60 32.63
CA THR A 140 60.32 27.04 32.52
C THR A 140 58.85 27.23 32.13
N ASN A 141 58.06 27.87 32.99
CA ASN A 141 56.62 28.09 32.80
C ASN A 141 56.29 29.60 32.83
N SER A 142 55.36 30.03 31.97
CA SER A 142 54.87 31.41 31.85
C SER A 142 53.39 31.45 32.22
N PHE A 143 53.09 31.55 33.52
CA PHE A 143 51.71 31.45 34.03
C PHE A 143 50.81 32.61 33.60
N PRO A 144 49.48 32.39 33.50
CA PRO A 144 48.51 33.45 33.24
C PRO A 144 48.61 34.60 34.25
N VAL A 145 48.57 35.83 33.73
CA VAL A 145 48.56 37.08 34.50
C VAL A 145 47.12 37.49 34.85
N LEU A 146 46.89 38.00 36.06
CA LEU A 146 45.62 38.58 36.51
C LEU A 146 45.55 40.07 36.17
N ASP A 147 44.55 40.45 35.37
CA ASP A 147 44.09 41.83 35.23
C ASP A 147 43.11 42.15 36.36
N LYS A 148 43.29 43.28 37.05
CA LYS A 148 42.54 43.63 38.26
C LYS A 148 42.30 45.13 38.44
N THR A 149 41.21 45.50 39.12
CA THR A 149 41.00 46.89 39.59
C THR A 149 42.16 47.33 40.50
N ASP A 150 42.76 48.48 40.20
CA ASP A 150 43.86 49.05 40.97
C ASP A 150 43.45 49.38 42.41
N GLY A 151 44.38 49.16 43.37
CA GLY A 151 44.17 49.47 44.78
C GLY A 151 43.33 48.47 45.58
N ILE A 152 42.79 47.41 44.95
CA ILE A 152 42.05 46.34 45.64
C ILE A 152 42.99 45.21 46.10
N SER A 153 42.81 44.79 47.36
CA SER A 153 43.52 43.63 47.93
C SER A 153 42.95 42.32 47.40
N ILE A 154 43.82 41.43 46.91
CA ILE A 154 43.45 40.14 46.30
C ILE A 154 43.95 38.99 47.16
N LEU A 155 43.12 37.99 47.37
CA LEU A 155 43.47 36.72 47.98
C LEU A 155 43.56 35.63 46.90
N TYR A 156 44.68 34.91 46.86
CA TYR A 156 44.88 33.81 45.93
C TYR A 156 44.71 32.46 46.64
N SER A 157 44.26 31.44 45.90
CA SER A 157 44.15 30.07 46.39
C SER A 157 44.29 29.05 45.26
N SER A 158 44.68 27.83 45.61
CA SER A 158 44.72 26.67 44.74
C SER A 158 43.78 25.59 45.27
N SER A 159 43.00 24.94 44.40
CA SER A 159 42.09 23.87 44.83
C SER A 159 42.82 22.58 45.26
N GLU A 160 44.02 22.36 44.75
CA GLU A 160 44.90 21.23 45.06
C GLU A 160 46.34 21.74 45.25
N GLU A 161 46.63 22.23 46.45
CA GLU A 161 47.95 22.78 46.82
C GLU A 161 49.09 21.75 46.70
N LYS A 162 48.78 20.45 46.69
CA LYS A 162 49.78 19.40 46.44
C LYS A 162 50.19 19.26 44.98
N VAL A 163 49.39 19.80 44.05
CA VAL A 163 49.69 19.84 42.62
C VAL A 163 50.42 21.14 42.29
N ALA A 164 49.83 22.27 42.68
CA ALA A 164 50.49 23.57 42.61
C ALA A 164 49.99 24.48 43.72
N ASP A 165 50.92 25.21 44.32
CA ASP A 165 50.72 26.14 45.43
C ASP A 165 50.85 27.59 44.89
N ILE A 166 50.09 28.52 45.46
CA ILE A 166 50.12 29.94 45.05
C ILE A 166 50.25 30.84 46.28
N ASP A 167 51.25 31.72 46.26
CA ASP A 167 51.50 32.62 47.38
C ASP A 167 50.61 33.88 47.36
N GLU A 168 50.70 34.67 48.43
CA GLU A 168 49.95 35.93 48.59
C GLU A 168 50.24 36.98 47.51
N THR A 169 51.33 36.83 46.76
CA THR A 169 51.69 37.73 45.65
C THR A 169 51.15 37.25 44.30
N GLY A 170 50.56 36.05 44.25
CA GLY A 170 50.06 35.40 43.04
C GLY A 170 51.10 34.56 42.29
N LYS A 171 52.25 34.26 42.93
CA LYS A 171 53.32 33.45 42.32
C LYS A 171 53.04 31.97 42.54
N ILE A 172 53.12 31.18 41.46
CA ILE A 172 52.80 29.76 41.46
C ILE A 172 54.07 28.91 41.60
N ARG A 173 53.99 27.89 42.47
CA ARG A 173 55.00 26.84 42.64
C ARG A 173 54.37 25.49 42.31
N LEU A 174 54.89 24.80 41.30
CA LEU A 174 54.48 23.44 40.93
C LEU A 174 55.09 22.43 41.92
N ILE A 175 54.31 21.44 42.35
CA ILE A 175 54.74 20.45 43.36
C ILE A 175 54.67 19.03 42.80
N SER A 176 53.60 18.66 42.09
CA SER A 176 53.50 17.36 41.44
C SER A 176 52.73 17.43 40.13
N ALA A 177 52.87 16.41 39.28
CA ALA A 177 51.99 16.24 38.13
C ALA A 177 50.54 16.06 38.60
N GLY A 178 49.58 16.62 37.87
CA GLY A 178 48.17 16.66 38.26
C GLY A 178 47.44 17.87 37.71
N SER A 179 46.23 18.16 38.21
CA SER A 179 45.46 19.35 37.80
C SER A 179 44.90 20.07 39.03
N THR A 180 44.96 21.40 39.04
CA THR A 180 44.38 22.28 40.08
C THR A 180 43.68 23.49 39.45
N ILE A 181 42.86 24.20 40.22
CA ILE A 181 42.24 25.48 39.85
C ILE A 181 42.87 26.58 40.69
N ILE A 182 43.39 27.63 40.04
CA ILE A 182 43.92 28.82 40.69
C ILE A 182 42.83 29.89 40.72
N THR A 183 42.52 30.42 41.90
CA THR A 183 41.44 31.40 42.12
C THR A 183 41.99 32.66 42.78
N ALA A 184 41.56 33.83 42.29
CA ALA A 184 41.76 35.14 42.90
C ALA A 184 40.42 35.72 43.35
N THR A 185 40.33 36.22 44.58
CA THR A 185 39.12 36.86 45.13
C THR A 185 39.44 38.21 45.78
N SER A 186 38.47 39.12 45.81
CA SER A 186 38.52 40.35 46.60
C SER A 186 37.36 40.40 47.59
N ALA A 187 37.64 40.86 48.81
CA ALA A 187 36.60 41.12 49.81
C ALA A 187 35.86 42.43 49.51
N GLU A 188 34.63 42.52 50.00
CA GLU A 188 33.84 43.75 49.95
C GLU A 188 34.53 44.85 50.78
N THR A 189 34.55 46.08 50.27
CA THR A 189 35.05 47.25 51.01
C THR A 189 33.93 48.27 51.17
N ALA A 190 34.20 49.41 51.83
CA ALA A 190 33.23 50.50 51.88
C ALA A 190 32.87 51.04 50.49
N THR A 191 33.80 50.93 49.52
CA THR A 191 33.67 51.54 48.19
C THR A 191 33.49 50.56 47.05
N HIS A 192 33.76 49.26 47.25
CA HIS A 192 33.71 48.24 46.19
C HIS A 192 33.02 46.94 46.61
N ASN A 193 32.33 46.29 45.67
CA ASN A 193 31.73 44.96 45.82
C ASN A 193 32.80 43.83 45.80
N THR A 194 32.43 42.60 46.16
CA THR A 194 33.33 41.43 46.03
C THR A 194 33.57 41.05 44.57
N GLY A 195 34.76 40.55 44.22
CA GLY A 195 35.09 39.99 42.90
C GLY A 195 35.75 38.62 43.00
N SER A 196 35.65 37.79 41.95
CA SER A 196 36.33 36.48 41.86
C SER A 196 36.65 36.09 40.42
N ALA A 197 37.82 35.49 40.19
CA ALA A 197 38.22 34.92 38.89
C ALA A 197 39.12 33.68 39.07
N SER A 198 39.01 32.68 38.18
CA SER A 198 39.83 31.46 38.24
C SER A 198 40.24 30.91 36.88
N TYR A 199 41.27 30.06 36.85
CA TYR A 199 41.68 29.28 35.68
C TYR A 199 42.17 27.86 36.07
N THR A 200 42.15 26.91 35.13
CA THR A 200 42.62 25.53 35.36
C THR A 200 44.11 25.38 34.99
N LEU A 201 44.92 24.85 35.91
CA LEU A 201 46.34 24.53 35.70
C LEU A 201 46.55 23.01 35.66
N THR A 202 47.11 22.50 34.57
CA THR A 202 47.52 21.09 34.45
C THR A 202 49.04 21.00 34.43
N VAL A 203 49.62 20.14 35.26
CA VAL A 203 51.06 19.95 35.42
C VAL A 203 51.46 18.57 34.90
N THR A 204 52.42 18.51 33.97
CA THR A 204 53.01 17.27 33.45
C THR A 204 54.42 17.05 33.98
N LYS A 205 54.89 15.80 33.99
CA LYS A 205 56.28 15.46 34.38
C LYS A 205 57.29 15.99 33.36
N SER A 206 58.54 16.18 33.79
CA SER A 206 59.67 16.52 32.92
C SER A 206 60.25 15.28 32.24
N LYS A 207 61.05 15.44 31.17
CA LYS A 207 61.87 14.33 30.65
C LYS A 207 63.12 14.13 31.51
N ALA A 208 63.56 12.88 31.70
CA ALA A 208 64.76 12.58 32.47
C ALA A 208 66.05 13.15 31.83
N GLY A 209 66.11 13.25 30.50
CA GLY A 209 67.16 13.94 29.76
C GLY A 209 68.50 13.21 29.78
N ILE A 210 68.49 11.87 29.88
CA ILE A 210 69.73 11.08 29.84
C ILE A 210 70.25 11.04 28.40
N VAL A 211 71.54 11.34 28.20
CA VAL A 211 72.13 11.40 26.86
C VAL A 211 73.58 10.91 26.87
N TRP A 212 73.96 10.03 25.96
CA TRP A 212 75.35 9.63 25.76
C TRP A 212 76.14 10.71 25.03
N SER A 213 77.42 10.86 25.38
CA SER A 213 78.27 11.88 24.76
C SER A 213 78.55 11.66 23.26
N SER A 214 78.16 10.53 22.68
CA SER A 214 78.34 10.18 21.26
C SER A 214 77.40 9.04 20.86
N ASP A 215 76.91 9.06 19.61
CA ASP A 215 76.00 8.02 19.08
C ASP A 215 76.72 6.72 18.64
N SER A 216 78.05 6.77 18.49
CA SER A 216 78.87 5.60 18.21
C SER A 216 80.31 5.75 18.70
N PHE A 217 80.98 4.61 18.94
CA PHE A 217 82.38 4.55 19.35
C PHE A 217 83.05 3.27 18.82
N THR A 218 84.32 3.35 18.40
CA THR A 218 85.10 2.17 18.01
C THR A 218 86.19 1.93 19.03
N ALA A 219 86.18 0.75 19.65
CA ALA A 219 87.16 0.32 20.62
C ALA A 219 88.09 -0.78 20.06
N VAL A 220 89.34 -0.81 20.51
CA VAL A 220 90.33 -1.83 20.11
C VAL A 220 90.50 -2.83 21.25
N LEU A 221 90.19 -4.10 20.99
CA LEU A 221 90.25 -5.18 21.98
C LEU A 221 91.69 -5.42 22.43
N GLY A 222 91.93 -5.30 23.74
CA GLY A 222 93.25 -5.49 24.36
C GLY A 222 94.05 -4.20 24.58
N GLU A 223 93.50 -3.04 24.22
CA GLU A 223 94.06 -1.71 24.50
C GLU A 223 93.22 -0.94 25.53
N ASP A 224 93.81 0.11 26.11
CA ASP A 224 93.06 1.03 26.97
C ASP A 224 92.16 1.93 26.11
N ASN A 225 90.84 1.80 26.28
CA ASN A 225 89.83 2.56 25.55
C ASN A 225 89.12 3.57 26.47
N ILE A 226 88.82 4.77 25.97
CA ILE A 226 88.05 5.80 26.69
C ILE A 226 86.64 5.85 26.11
N PHE A 227 85.68 5.23 26.79
CA PHE A 227 84.30 5.10 26.31
C PHE A 227 83.49 6.39 26.44
N PRO A 228 82.43 6.57 25.60
CA PRO A 228 81.43 7.61 25.79
C PRO A 228 80.84 7.62 27.20
N THR A 229 80.57 8.80 27.74
CA THR A 229 79.99 8.99 29.06
C THR A 229 78.51 9.33 28.97
N LEU A 230 77.69 8.81 29.87
CA LEU A 230 76.28 9.18 29.99
C LEU A 230 76.15 10.47 30.81
N ASP A 231 75.56 11.49 30.22
CA ASP A 231 75.04 12.64 30.97
C ASP A 231 73.70 12.24 31.60
N ASN A 232 73.61 12.37 32.91
CA ASN A 232 72.40 12.10 33.70
C ASN A 232 72.15 13.34 34.59
N PRO A 233 71.70 14.45 33.99
CA PRO A 233 71.68 15.76 34.64
C PRO A 233 70.76 15.80 35.87
N ASN A 234 69.79 14.88 35.95
CA ASN A 234 68.82 14.78 37.04
C ASN A 234 69.16 13.66 38.04
N GLY A 235 70.28 12.95 37.86
CA GLY A 235 70.76 11.94 38.81
C GLY A 235 69.82 10.75 39.01
N LEU A 236 69.00 10.41 38.01
CA LEU A 236 68.03 9.32 38.11
C LEU A 236 68.72 7.95 38.11
N ALA A 237 68.06 6.94 38.68
CA ALA A 237 68.58 5.57 38.64
C ALA A 237 68.61 5.06 37.19
N ILE A 238 69.79 4.60 36.73
CA ILE A 238 70.01 4.13 35.37
C ILE A 238 70.19 2.61 35.36
N THR A 239 69.51 1.94 34.45
CA THR A 239 69.77 0.55 34.10
C THR A 239 70.52 0.51 32.78
N PHE A 240 71.75 0.04 32.83
CA PHE A 240 72.59 -0.17 31.65
C PHE A 240 72.37 -1.56 31.06
N SER A 241 72.42 -1.64 29.74
CA SER A 241 72.40 -2.91 29.04
C SER A 241 73.30 -2.87 27.81
N SER A 242 73.72 -4.04 27.38
CA SER A 242 74.47 -4.23 26.14
C SER A 242 73.69 -5.22 25.29
N SER A 243 73.41 -4.85 24.04
CA SER A 243 72.67 -5.70 23.12
C SER A 243 73.43 -6.99 22.79
N ASN A 244 74.74 -7.02 23.00
CA ASN A 244 75.59 -8.18 22.83
C ASN A 244 76.68 -8.24 23.92
N GLN A 245 76.36 -8.90 25.03
CA GLN A 245 77.25 -9.08 26.18
C GLN A 245 78.47 -9.96 25.89
N ASP A 246 78.48 -10.72 24.79
CA ASP A 246 79.63 -11.50 24.34
C ASP A 246 80.65 -10.63 23.60
N VAL A 247 80.24 -9.49 23.04
CA VAL A 247 81.13 -8.49 22.41
C VAL A 247 81.62 -7.48 23.43
N ALA A 248 80.70 -6.87 24.18
CA ALA A 248 81.02 -5.94 25.26
C ALA A 248 79.98 -6.07 26.37
N GLU A 249 80.41 -6.30 27.60
CA GLU A 249 79.53 -6.32 28.77
C GLU A 249 79.58 -4.97 29.47
N ILE A 250 78.43 -4.46 29.94
CA ILE A 250 78.36 -3.26 30.77
C ILE A 250 77.80 -3.63 32.14
N SER A 251 78.49 -3.24 33.22
CA SER A 251 78.04 -3.52 34.59
C SER A 251 76.92 -2.57 35.02
N ALA A 252 76.30 -2.85 36.17
CA ALA A 252 75.29 -1.98 36.77
C ALA A 252 75.83 -0.57 37.11
N GLU A 253 77.15 -0.44 37.31
CA GLU A 253 77.85 0.82 37.55
C GLU A 253 78.26 1.55 36.26
N GLY A 254 77.89 1.02 35.08
CA GLY A 254 78.19 1.63 33.77
C GLY A 254 79.60 1.35 33.24
N VAL A 255 80.31 0.37 33.82
CA VAL A 255 81.68 0.02 33.40
C VAL A 255 81.65 -1.01 32.27
N ILE A 256 82.35 -0.72 31.16
CA ILE A 256 82.35 -1.54 29.95
C ILE A 256 83.58 -2.45 29.90
N THR A 257 83.35 -3.76 29.68
CA THR A 257 84.38 -4.79 29.47
C THR A 257 84.26 -5.37 28.06
N LEU A 258 85.29 -5.20 27.23
CA LEU A 258 85.34 -5.75 25.88
C LEU A 258 85.77 -7.23 25.93
N LYS A 259 85.03 -8.10 25.24
CA LYS A 259 85.29 -9.55 25.26
C LYS A 259 85.76 -10.08 23.91
N GLN A 260 85.12 -9.68 22.82
CA GLN A 260 85.53 -10.09 21.49
C GLN A 260 85.24 -9.03 20.42
N GLN A 261 85.83 -9.22 19.24
CA GLN A 261 85.53 -8.40 18.07
C GLN A 261 84.06 -8.52 17.69
N GLY A 262 83.43 -7.40 17.35
CA GLY A 262 82.03 -7.36 16.97
C GLY A 262 81.44 -5.99 17.30
N SER A 263 80.13 -5.84 17.11
CA SER A 263 79.43 -4.61 17.49
C SER A 263 78.39 -4.92 18.57
N SER A 264 78.25 -4.02 19.52
CA SER A 264 77.20 -4.05 20.53
C SER A 264 76.60 -2.66 20.68
N VAL A 265 75.31 -2.56 20.97
CA VAL A 265 74.67 -1.29 21.36
C VAL A 265 74.66 -1.23 22.87
N ILE A 266 75.22 -0.16 23.42
CA ILE A 266 75.22 0.12 24.85
C ILE A 266 74.08 1.08 25.13
N SER A 267 73.10 0.64 25.90
CA SER A 267 71.90 1.40 26.25
C SER A 267 71.89 1.77 27.73
N ALA A 268 71.29 2.92 28.03
CA ALA A 268 70.97 3.40 29.36
C ALA A 268 69.48 3.73 29.40
N THR A 269 68.77 3.19 30.38
CA THR A 269 67.34 3.47 30.61
C THR A 269 67.14 4.06 32.00
N SER A 270 66.29 5.08 32.10
CA SER A 270 65.76 5.59 33.35
C SER A 270 64.27 5.28 33.43
N ALA A 271 63.83 4.74 34.57
CA ALA A 271 62.41 4.48 34.79
C ALA A 271 61.65 5.77 35.11
N ALA A 272 60.36 5.80 34.81
CA ALA A 272 59.50 6.90 35.20
C ALA A 272 59.48 7.04 36.73
N THR A 273 59.57 8.28 37.21
CA THR A 273 59.42 8.67 38.62
C THR A 273 58.20 9.58 38.77
N ASP A 274 57.93 10.07 39.98
CA ASP A 274 56.86 11.05 40.18
C ASP A 274 57.16 12.40 39.50
N GLU A 275 58.44 12.71 39.26
CA GLU A 275 58.89 13.99 38.71
C GLU A 275 59.27 13.92 37.22
N PHE A 276 59.74 12.76 36.75
CA PHE A 276 60.25 12.56 35.40
C PHE A 276 59.58 11.38 34.69
N GLU A 277 59.33 11.52 33.39
CA GLU A 277 58.95 10.40 32.52
C GLU A 277 60.13 9.44 32.29
N ALA A 278 59.84 8.20 31.92
CA ALA A 278 60.87 7.25 31.51
C ALA A 278 61.61 7.74 30.27
N ASP A 279 62.91 7.47 30.19
CA ASP A 279 63.78 7.94 29.12
C ASP A 279 64.87 6.91 28.83
N GLU A 280 65.29 6.82 27.58
CA GLU A 280 66.30 5.86 27.11
C GLU A 280 67.22 6.54 26.10
N ASP A 281 68.53 6.27 26.21
CA ASP A 281 69.48 6.62 25.18
C ASP A 281 70.55 5.53 25.01
N SER A 282 71.13 5.43 23.82
CA SER A 282 72.08 4.38 23.47
C SER A 282 73.11 4.82 22.44
N TYR A 283 74.25 4.13 22.41
CA TYR A 283 75.25 4.30 21.35
C TYR A 283 75.78 2.96 20.84
N THR A 284 76.25 2.95 19.60
CA THR A 284 76.83 1.75 19.00
C THR A 284 78.33 1.65 19.30
N LEU A 285 78.75 0.59 19.98
CA LEU A 285 80.13 0.24 20.28
C LEU A 285 80.64 -0.85 19.32
N THR A 286 81.59 -0.49 18.44
CA THR A 286 82.27 -1.46 17.57
C THR A 286 83.63 -1.83 18.15
N VAL A 287 83.85 -3.11 18.42
CA VAL A 287 85.10 -3.66 18.95
C VAL A 287 85.88 -4.32 17.81
N ARG A 288 87.09 -3.85 17.55
CA ARG A 288 88.01 -4.42 16.54
C ARG A 288 89.27 -4.99 17.18
N LYS A 289 89.92 -5.96 16.52
CA LYS A 289 91.25 -6.45 16.91
C LYS A 289 92.34 -5.57 16.29
N SER A 290 93.52 -5.54 16.91
CA SER A 290 94.71 -4.86 16.37
C SER A 290 95.10 -5.40 14.98
N GLU A 291 95.51 -4.51 14.07
CA GLU A 291 95.68 -4.76 12.62
C GLU A 291 96.97 -5.54 12.27
N ASP A 292 96.97 -6.86 12.47
CA ASP A 292 98.05 -7.73 11.96
C ASP A 292 97.58 -8.99 11.19
N ASN A 293 96.31 -9.05 10.75
CA ASN A 293 95.82 -10.02 9.74
C ASN A 293 94.37 -9.70 9.28
N LEU A 294 94.20 -8.80 8.32
CA LEU A 294 92.86 -8.50 7.78
C LEU A 294 92.47 -9.48 6.67
N LYS A 295 91.45 -10.27 6.96
CA LYS A 295 90.60 -10.96 5.98
C LYS A 295 89.69 -9.93 5.30
N SER A 296 89.32 -10.17 4.05
CA SER A 296 88.42 -9.30 3.28
C SER A 296 86.97 -9.41 3.79
N ASP A 297 86.11 -8.45 3.47
CA ASP A 297 84.69 -8.51 3.85
C ASP A 297 83.92 -9.47 2.94
N ALA A 298 82.98 -10.22 3.52
CA ALA A 298 82.21 -11.27 2.83
C ALA A 298 81.23 -10.77 1.76
N GLU A 299 80.97 -9.45 1.71
CA GLU A 299 80.07 -8.77 0.76
C GLU A 299 78.64 -9.37 0.65
N LEU A 300 78.17 -10.06 1.69
CA LEU A 300 76.78 -10.51 1.75
C LEU A 300 75.86 -9.29 1.75
N LYS A 301 74.83 -9.30 0.91
CA LYS A 301 73.89 -8.18 0.83
C LYS A 301 72.51 -8.66 0.38
N TRP A 302 71.49 -8.32 1.16
CA TRP A 302 70.10 -8.45 0.73
C TRP A 302 69.77 -7.38 -0.31
N SER A 303 68.93 -7.72 -1.28
CA SER A 303 68.50 -6.78 -2.32
C SER A 303 67.78 -5.55 -1.75
N GLU A 304 67.15 -5.67 -0.58
CA GLU A 304 66.41 -4.61 0.12
C GLU A 304 66.74 -4.63 1.63
N SER A 305 66.73 -3.48 2.29
CA SER A 305 66.94 -3.37 3.76
C SER A 305 65.65 -3.46 4.58
N SER A 306 64.50 -3.27 3.93
CA SER A 306 63.16 -3.47 4.51
C SER A 306 62.19 -3.90 3.42
N PHE A 307 61.25 -4.78 3.74
CA PHE A 307 60.27 -5.29 2.80
C PHE A 307 58.92 -5.45 3.48
N ALA A 308 57.87 -4.89 2.88
CA ALA A 308 56.51 -4.95 3.40
C ALA A 308 55.58 -5.61 2.37
N ILE A 309 54.76 -6.55 2.83
CA ILE A 309 53.79 -7.26 2.01
C ILE A 309 52.47 -7.42 2.75
N THR A 310 51.39 -7.63 2.00
CA THR A 310 50.14 -8.15 2.55
C THR A 310 50.14 -9.67 2.37
N TYR A 311 49.62 -10.42 3.35
CA TYR A 311 49.56 -11.87 3.23
C TYR A 311 48.84 -12.31 1.94
N GLY A 312 49.40 -13.28 1.22
CA GLY A 312 48.81 -13.77 -0.05
C GLY A 312 49.24 -13.01 -1.31
N ASP A 313 49.94 -11.89 -1.18
CA ASP A 313 50.56 -11.21 -2.33
C ASP A 313 51.60 -12.13 -3.01
N ASN A 314 51.46 -12.37 -4.32
CA ASN A 314 52.41 -13.18 -5.08
C ASN A 314 53.63 -12.34 -5.53
N ILE A 315 54.47 -11.96 -4.56
CA ILE A 315 55.67 -11.15 -4.78
C ILE A 315 56.90 -11.93 -4.30
N ALA A 316 58.00 -11.84 -5.05
CA ALA A 316 59.27 -12.45 -4.66
C ALA A 316 59.90 -11.73 -3.46
N PHE A 317 60.32 -12.49 -2.44
CA PHE A 317 61.06 -11.95 -1.30
C PHE A 317 62.45 -11.44 -1.71
N PRO A 318 63.05 -10.52 -0.93
CA PRO A 318 64.42 -10.06 -1.14
C PRO A 318 65.40 -11.23 -1.29
N THR A 319 66.33 -11.13 -2.24
CA THR A 319 67.32 -12.18 -2.51
C THR A 319 68.65 -11.82 -1.86
N LEU A 320 69.38 -12.84 -1.39
CA LEU A 320 70.72 -12.66 -0.85
C LEU A 320 71.74 -12.74 -1.99
N SER A 321 72.51 -11.68 -2.18
CA SER A 321 73.75 -11.72 -2.96
C SER A 321 74.86 -12.33 -2.11
N ASN A 322 75.39 -13.47 -2.56
CA ASN A 322 76.54 -14.16 -1.95
C ASN A 322 77.62 -14.40 -3.04
N PRO A 323 78.34 -13.35 -3.46
CA PRO A 323 79.21 -13.39 -4.63
C PRO A 323 80.41 -14.35 -4.46
N HIS A 324 80.75 -14.69 -3.22
CA HIS A 324 81.88 -15.57 -2.88
C HIS A 324 81.46 -17.00 -2.51
N ASN A 325 80.16 -17.34 -2.65
CA ASN A 325 79.60 -18.67 -2.35
C ASN A 325 79.93 -19.18 -0.93
N LEU A 326 79.90 -18.29 0.05
CA LEU A 326 80.14 -18.63 1.46
C LEU A 326 79.01 -19.51 2.00
N GLU A 327 79.30 -20.37 2.98
CA GLU A 327 78.27 -21.11 3.70
C GLU A 327 77.46 -20.13 4.56
N VAL A 328 76.14 -20.12 4.36
CA VAL A 328 75.22 -19.15 5.00
C VAL A 328 74.15 -19.89 5.78
N THR A 329 73.96 -19.50 7.03
CA THR A 329 72.84 -19.90 7.87
C THR A 329 71.79 -18.78 7.93
N TYR A 330 70.51 -19.15 7.85
CA TYR A 330 69.39 -18.21 7.93
C TYR A 330 68.62 -18.36 9.23
N SER A 331 68.13 -17.24 9.77
CA SER A 331 67.27 -17.23 10.96
C SER A 331 66.27 -16.08 10.90
N SER A 332 65.19 -16.18 11.67
CA SER A 332 64.17 -15.13 11.87
C SER A 332 64.12 -14.75 13.34
N THR A 333 64.04 -13.46 13.67
CA THR A 333 63.94 -13.01 15.07
C THR A 333 62.58 -13.31 15.71
N ASN A 334 61.55 -13.51 14.89
CA ASN A 334 60.22 -13.94 15.30
C ASN A 334 59.65 -14.98 14.31
N GLU A 335 59.88 -16.26 14.63
CA GLU A 335 59.40 -17.40 13.85
C GLU A 335 57.89 -17.64 13.92
N GLU A 336 57.15 -16.94 14.79
CA GLU A 336 55.69 -16.95 14.79
C GLU A 336 55.12 -16.01 13.72
N VAL A 337 55.89 -15.01 13.27
CA VAL A 337 55.54 -14.09 12.17
C VAL A 337 55.98 -14.63 10.81
N ALA A 338 57.26 -15.00 10.67
CA ALA A 338 57.75 -15.69 9.48
C ALA A 338 58.96 -16.58 9.80
N ARG A 339 59.00 -17.77 9.19
CA ARG A 339 60.09 -18.73 9.29
C ARG A 339 60.93 -18.71 8.03
N ILE A 340 62.22 -18.98 8.13
CA ILE A 340 63.10 -19.12 6.97
C ILE A 340 63.78 -20.49 7.00
N SER A 341 63.75 -21.21 5.89
CA SER A 341 64.40 -22.52 5.79
C SER A 341 65.93 -22.36 5.72
N PRO A 342 66.71 -23.43 5.97
CA PRO A 342 68.16 -23.41 5.75
C PRO A 342 68.57 -23.09 4.30
N THR A 343 67.66 -23.24 3.33
CA THR A 343 67.88 -22.88 1.92
C THR A 343 67.45 -21.46 1.58
N GLY A 344 67.03 -20.65 2.56
CA GLY A 344 66.66 -19.24 2.40
C GLY A 344 65.20 -19.00 1.96
N THR A 345 64.32 -19.99 2.04
CA THR A 345 62.89 -19.83 1.66
C THR A 345 62.08 -19.33 2.85
N VAL A 346 61.41 -18.18 2.70
CA VAL A 346 60.56 -17.57 3.74
C VAL A 346 59.14 -18.16 3.68
N THR A 347 58.61 -18.56 4.83
CA THR A 347 57.22 -19.00 5.04
C THR A 347 56.56 -18.07 6.05
N ILE A 348 55.46 -17.43 5.66
CA ILE A 348 54.70 -16.52 6.53
C ILE A 348 53.76 -17.33 7.43
N THR A 349 53.68 -16.97 8.71
CA THR A 349 52.85 -17.66 9.70
C THR A 349 51.87 -16.73 10.42
N SER A 350 52.20 -15.43 10.60
CA SER A 350 51.27 -14.40 11.10
C SER A 350 51.59 -13.00 10.58
N SER A 351 50.64 -12.07 10.68
CA SER A 351 50.92 -10.64 10.51
C SER A 351 51.79 -10.11 11.65
N GLY A 352 52.56 -9.06 11.39
CA GLY A 352 53.52 -8.49 12.33
C GLY A 352 54.86 -8.22 11.64
N SER A 353 55.89 -7.90 12.43
CA SER A 353 57.23 -7.68 11.91
C SER A 353 58.23 -8.69 12.48
N THR A 354 59.19 -9.08 11.64
CA THR A 354 60.35 -9.90 12.02
C THR A 354 61.58 -9.46 11.22
N THR A 355 62.77 -9.81 11.70
CA THR A 355 64.02 -9.56 11.00
C THR A 355 64.55 -10.88 10.45
N ILE A 356 64.74 -10.95 9.14
CA ILE A 356 65.36 -12.11 8.48
C ILE A 356 66.87 -11.86 8.40
N ILE A 357 67.63 -12.79 8.94
CA ILE A 357 69.08 -12.69 9.10
C ILE A 357 69.74 -13.80 8.26
N ALA A 358 70.78 -13.43 7.52
CA ALA A 358 71.72 -14.36 6.89
C ALA A 358 73.10 -14.12 7.50
N SER A 359 73.75 -15.19 7.95
CA SER A 359 75.08 -15.12 8.55
C SER A 359 76.02 -16.14 7.93
N SER A 360 77.28 -15.75 7.75
CA SER A 360 78.38 -16.64 7.40
C SER A 360 79.45 -16.56 8.48
N GLU A 361 80.06 -17.70 8.82
CA GLU A 361 81.18 -17.73 9.75
C GLU A 361 82.48 -17.23 9.08
N ALA A 362 83.44 -16.79 9.89
CA ALA A 362 84.75 -16.38 9.39
C ALA A 362 85.51 -17.59 8.86
N ASN A 363 86.05 -17.49 7.64
CA ASN A 363 86.96 -18.50 7.08
C ASN A 363 88.36 -17.89 6.90
N GLU A 364 89.31 -18.56 6.23
CA GLU A 364 90.68 -18.07 6.11
C GLU A 364 90.83 -16.73 5.34
N GLU A 365 89.91 -16.43 4.40
CA GLU A 365 89.97 -15.25 3.52
C GLU A 365 88.99 -14.15 3.89
N TYR A 366 87.83 -14.48 4.47
CA TYR A 366 86.75 -13.55 4.74
C TYR A 366 86.37 -13.49 6.22
N ASN A 367 86.07 -12.28 6.70
CA ASN A 367 85.53 -12.09 8.05
C ASN A 367 84.10 -12.67 8.16
N ALA A 368 83.72 -13.09 9.36
CA ALA A 368 82.34 -13.43 9.66
C ALA A 368 81.45 -12.22 9.36
N CYS A 369 80.30 -12.46 8.73
CA CYS A 369 79.41 -11.40 8.30
C CYS A 369 77.95 -11.80 8.58
N SER A 370 77.17 -10.85 9.07
CA SER A 370 75.74 -11.00 9.27
C SER A 370 75.02 -9.81 8.65
N VAL A 371 74.04 -10.09 7.80
CA VAL A 371 73.20 -9.08 7.15
C VAL A 371 71.74 -9.44 7.30
N PHE A 372 70.91 -8.41 7.41
CA PHE A 372 69.50 -8.59 7.69
C PHE A 372 68.64 -7.61 6.91
N TYR A 373 67.36 -7.93 6.78
CA TYR A 373 66.33 -6.99 6.38
C TYR A 373 65.11 -7.14 7.30
N MET A 374 64.36 -6.05 7.46
CA MET A 374 63.11 -6.06 8.22
C MET A 374 61.95 -6.49 7.31
N LEU A 375 61.23 -7.53 7.70
CA LEU A 375 60.03 -8.01 7.03
C LEU A 375 58.80 -7.62 7.83
N THR A 376 57.89 -6.86 7.22
CA THR A 376 56.58 -6.50 7.80
C THR A 376 55.47 -7.15 6.98
N ILE A 377 54.60 -7.90 7.64
CA ILE A 377 53.43 -8.54 7.04
C ILE A 377 52.16 -7.89 7.58
N SER A 378 51.37 -7.29 6.69
CA SER A 378 50.00 -6.86 6.97
C SER A 378 49.01 -8.00 6.74
N LYS A 379 47.90 -8.00 7.47
CA LYS A 379 46.80 -8.94 7.22
C LYS A 379 46.12 -8.65 5.89
N ALA A 380 45.65 -9.70 5.23
CA ALA A 380 44.84 -9.58 4.02
C ALA A 380 43.36 -9.36 4.34
N GLU A 381 42.61 -8.76 3.41
CA GLU A 381 41.15 -8.73 3.49
C GLU A 381 40.58 -10.16 3.38
N ALA A 382 39.54 -10.48 4.14
CA ALA A 382 38.92 -11.80 4.11
C ALA A 382 38.24 -12.08 2.75
N GLY A 383 37.72 -11.04 2.09
CA GLY A 383 37.21 -11.07 0.73
C GLY A 383 35.87 -11.80 0.59
N ILE A 384 35.15 -11.96 1.70
CA ILE A 384 33.85 -12.65 1.71
C ILE A 384 32.78 -11.75 1.13
N SER A 385 31.89 -12.28 0.29
CA SER A 385 30.77 -11.52 -0.27
C SER A 385 29.61 -12.41 -0.66
N TRP A 386 28.39 -11.87 -0.61
CA TRP A 386 27.20 -12.56 -1.11
C TRP A 386 27.04 -12.29 -2.61
N SER A 387 26.51 -13.25 -3.36
CA SER A 387 26.24 -13.11 -4.80
C SER A 387 25.28 -11.96 -5.14
N THR A 388 24.44 -11.53 -4.19
CA THR A 388 23.53 -10.39 -4.30
C THR A 388 23.40 -9.66 -2.95
N SER A 389 23.00 -8.38 -2.97
CA SER A 389 22.73 -7.60 -1.74
C SER A 389 21.29 -7.74 -1.21
N SER A 390 20.38 -8.27 -2.04
CA SER A 390 19.01 -8.60 -1.65
C SER A 390 18.48 -9.81 -2.41
N HIS A 391 17.47 -10.47 -1.84
CA HIS A 391 16.78 -11.60 -2.46
C HIS A 391 15.31 -11.63 -1.99
N ASN A 392 14.41 -11.93 -2.92
CA ASN A 392 12.99 -12.12 -2.64
C ASN A 392 12.65 -13.59 -2.85
N ALA A 393 11.97 -14.20 -1.88
CA ALA A 393 11.50 -15.58 -1.95
C ALA A 393 10.01 -15.65 -1.56
N THR A 394 9.32 -16.70 -1.98
CA THR A 394 7.95 -16.99 -1.55
C THR A 394 7.95 -18.25 -0.69
N PHE A 395 7.29 -18.20 0.46
CA PHE A 395 7.24 -19.34 1.36
C PHE A 395 6.53 -20.54 0.72
N GLY A 396 7.14 -21.72 0.77
CA GLY A 396 6.57 -22.96 0.20
C GLY A 396 6.89 -23.21 -1.28
N GLU A 397 7.64 -22.32 -1.94
CA GLU A 397 8.19 -22.55 -3.28
C GLU A 397 9.69 -22.92 -3.20
N ASP A 398 10.14 -23.82 -4.07
CA ASP A 398 11.57 -24.16 -4.18
C ASP A 398 12.36 -22.99 -4.79
N GLY A 399 13.20 -22.35 -3.98
CA GLY A 399 14.04 -21.22 -4.37
C GLY A 399 15.53 -21.51 -4.24
N SER A 400 16.34 -20.90 -5.11
CA SER A 400 17.80 -20.87 -4.96
C SER A 400 18.21 -19.61 -4.20
N PHE A 401 18.90 -19.78 -3.07
CA PHE A 401 19.35 -18.68 -2.22
C PHE A 401 20.71 -18.11 -2.67
N PRO A 402 21.02 -16.84 -2.34
CA PRO A 402 22.34 -16.26 -2.58
C PRO A 402 23.46 -17.11 -1.97
N ILE A 403 24.54 -17.29 -2.74
CA ILE A 403 25.69 -18.11 -2.34
C ILE A 403 26.76 -17.21 -1.76
N LEU A 404 27.37 -17.60 -0.63
CA LEU A 404 28.52 -16.91 -0.07
C LEU A 404 29.78 -17.25 -0.89
N ASN A 405 30.38 -16.23 -1.50
CA ASN A 405 31.73 -16.33 -2.04
C ASN A 405 32.74 -16.25 -0.89
N ASN A 406 33.50 -17.33 -0.68
CA ASN A 406 34.54 -17.44 0.35
C ASN A 406 35.85 -17.93 -0.28
N PRO A 407 36.54 -17.07 -1.05
CA PRO A 407 37.66 -17.47 -1.90
C PRO A 407 38.88 -17.99 -1.11
N ASN A 408 39.00 -17.61 0.17
CA ASN A 408 40.09 -17.99 1.06
C ASN A 408 39.73 -19.19 1.96
N ASN A 409 38.57 -19.82 1.76
CA ASN A 409 38.08 -20.98 2.53
C ASN A 409 38.10 -20.74 4.06
N LEU A 410 37.70 -19.53 4.47
CA LEU A 410 37.69 -19.09 5.87
C LEU A 410 36.54 -19.73 6.65
N ARG A 411 36.69 -19.90 7.96
CA ARG A 411 35.62 -20.43 8.82
C ARG A 411 34.60 -19.33 9.12
N ILE A 412 33.38 -19.50 8.62
CA ILE A 412 32.31 -18.50 8.72
C ILE A 412 31.30 -18.90 9.79
N THR A 413 30.79 -17.91 10.53
CA THR A 413 29.62 -18.04 11.39
C THR A 413 28.43 -17.35 10.74
N TYR A 414 27.36 -18.10 10.48
CA TYR A 414 26.13 -17.56 9.91
C TYR A 414 25.11 -17.19 10.98
N LYS A 415 24.32 -16.14 10.71
CA LYS A 415 23.25 -15.69 11.60
C LYS A 415 22.10 -15.10 10.80
N THR A 416 20.89 -15.37 11.25
CA THR A 416 19.67 -14.67 10.80
C THR A 416 19.29 -13.59 11.81
N SER A 417 18.86 -12.42 11.34
CA SER A 417 18.27 -11.40 12.22
C SER A 417 16.86 -11.78 12.69
N ASN A 418 16.18 -12.68 11.99
CA ASN A 418 14.81 -13.09 12.30
C ASN A 418 14.56 -14.58 11.97
N ALA A 419 14.70 -15.43 12.98
CA ALA A 419 14.47 -16.88 12.85
C ALA A 419 13.00 -17.26 12.60
N TYR A 420 12.04 -16.36 12.81
CA TYR A 420 10.63 -16.58 12.44
C TYR A 420 10.38 -16.41 10.94
N VAL A 421 11.33 -15.82 10.20
CA VAL A 421 11.25 -15.64 8.75
C VAL A 421 12.11 -16.66 8.03
N ALA A 422 13.38 -16.80 8.43
CA ALA A 422 14.29 -17.80 7.88
C ALA A 422 15.36 -18.20 8.90
N THR A 423 15.71 -19.48 8.93
CA THR A 423 16.83 -20.03 9.68
C THR A 423 18.01 -20.31 8.76
N VAL A 424 19.21 -20.34 9.34
CA VAL A 424 20.46 -20.64 8.62
C VAL A 424 21.25 -21.69 9.41
N SER A 425 21.70 -22.75 8.73
CA SER A 425 22.51 -23.81 9.33
C SER A 425 23.96 -23.37 9.59
N ALA A 426 24.76 -24.23 10.23
CA ALA A 426 26.20 -23.98 10.41
C ALA A 426 26.95 -24.02 9.07
N GLU A 427 26.41 -24.73 8.08
CA GLU A 427 26.93 -24.87 6.73
C GLU A 427 26.48 -23.72 5.81
N GLY A 428 25.51 -22.90 6.24
CA GLY A 428 24.98 -21.76 5.48
C GLY A 428 23.69 -22.04 4.72
N ASP A 429 23.07 -23.21 4.92
CA ASP A 429 21.81 -23.58 4.27
C ASP A 429 20.64 -22.80 4.85
N ILE A 430 19.84 -22.17 3.99
CA ILE A 430 18.70 -21.35 4.37
C ILE A 430 17.41 -22.16 4.32
N SER A 431 16.64 -22.13 5.41
CA SER A 431 15.29 -22.70 5.48
C SER A 431 14.29 -21.62 5.85
N LEU A 432 13.27 -21.43 5.01
CA LEU A 432 12.20 -20.47 5.28
C LEU A 432 11.30 -20.98 6.41
N VAL A 433 10.88 -20.08 7.29
CA VAL A 433 9.99 -20.36 8.44
C VAL A 433 8.67 -19.59 8.33
N GLY A 434 8.68 -18.39 7.75
CA GLY A 434 7.48 -17.59 7.53
C GLY A 434 7.75 -16.35 6.69
N ALA A 435 6.70 -15.60 6.35
CA ALA A 435 6.81 -14.36 5.62
C ALA A 435 7.33 -13.21 6.49
N GLY A 436 8.02 -12.27 5.85
CA GLY A 436 8.60 -11.10 6.51
C GLY A 436 10.01 -10.82 6.02
N ASN A 437 10.72 -9.99 6.76
CA ASN A 437 12.08 -9.59 6.43
C ASN A 437 13.08 -10.20 7.41
N ALA A 438 14.14 -10.78 6.87
CA ALA A 438 15.32 -11.21 7.62
C ALA A 438 16.58 -10.66 6.95
N THR A 439 17.65 -10.63 7.73
CA THR A 439 19.00 -10.34 7.25
C THR A 439 19.83 -11.57 7.54
N ILE A 440 20.36 -12.20 6.49
CA ILE A 440 21.28 -13.32 6.63
C ILE A 440 22.69 -12.72 6.62
N SER A 441 23.41 -12.95 7.71
CA SER A 441 24.75 -12.42 7.95
C SER A 441 25.75 -13.56 8.00
N ALA A 442 26.92 -13.34 7.40
CA ALA A 442 28.10 -14.17 7.52
C ALA A 442 29.17 -13.33 8.23
N LEU A 443 29.72 -13.86 9.32
CA LEU A 443 30.79 -13.23 10.09
C LEU A 443 32.03 -14.12 10.06
N TYR A 444 33.15 -13.50 9.70
CA TYR A 444 34.48 -14.00 9.96
C TYR A 444 35.14 -13.14 11.03
N GLU A 445 35.52 -13.73 12.16
CA GLU A 445 36.06 -13.01 13.33
C GLU A 445 37.54 -12.60 13.18
N GLY A 446 38.16 -12.89 12.02
CA GLY A 446 39.57 -12.61 11.76
C GLY A 446 40.49 -13.75 12.18
N SER A 447 41.73 -13.70 11.70
CA SER A 447 42.82 -14.59 12.13
C SER A 447 44.12 -13.80 12.24
N PRO A 448 45.24 -14.43 12.62
CA PRO A 448 46.54 -13.79 12.55
C PRO A 448 46.95 -13.34 11.13
N LEU A 449 46.28 -13.79 10.06
CA LEU A 449 46.66 -13.51 8.67
C LEU A 449 45.59 -12.75 7.85
N TYR A 450 44.32 -12.80 8.28
CA TYR A 450 43.23 -12.11 7.61
C TYR A 450 42.45 -11.22 8.59
N GLU A 451 41.99 -10.07 8.10
CA GLU A 451 41.15 -9.17 8.87
C GLU A 451 39.75 -9.76 9.12
N ALA A 452 39.11 -9.32 10.21
CA ALA A 452 37.72 -9.67 10.49
C ALA A 452 36.80 -8.98 9.48
N GLU A 453 35.76 -9.68 9.02
CA GLU A 453 34.83 -9.16 8.03
C GLU A 453 33.41 -9.70 8.27
N ALA A 454 32.41 -8.83 8.08
CA ALA A 454 31.00 -9.18 8.21
C ALA A 454 30.23 -8.71 6.97
N VAL A 455 29.52 -9.63 6.33
CA VAL A 455 28.70 -9.34 5.16
C VAL A 455 27.29 -9.88 5.33
N ALA A 456 26.32 -9.17 4.79
CA ALA A 456 24.92 -9.55 4.89
C ALA A 456 24.14 -9.20 3.63
N TYR A 457 23.07 -9.94 3.37
CA TYR A 457 22.06 -9.57 2.38
C TYR A 457 20.67 -9.51 3.02
N SER A 458 19.78 -8.72 2.42
CA SER A 458 18.38 -8.65 2.85
C SER A 458 17.55 -9.75 2.18
N LEU A 459 16.83 -10.53 2.99
CA LEU A 459 15.88 -11.55 2.53
C LEU A 459 14.46 -11.05 2.82
N THR A 460 13.68 -10.87 1.75
CA THR A 460 12.24 -10.60 1.84
C THR A 460 11.50 -11.87 1.48
N VAL A 461 10.68 -12.39 2.39
CA VAL A 461 9.86 -13.57 2.15
C VAL A 461 8.40 -13.15 2.04
N SER A 462 7.80 -13.31 0.86
CA SER A 462 6.35 -13.21 0.68
C SER A 462 5.64 -14.46 1.19
N LYS A 463 4.39 -14.30 1.62
CA LYS A 463 3.54 -15.44 1.98
C LYS A 463 3.31 -16.34 0.76
N GLY A 464 3.32 -17.64 0.97
CA GLY A 464 2.95 -18.62 -0.03
C GLY A 464 1.51 -18.46 -0.49
N ASN A 465 1.25 -18.82 -1.74
CA ASN A 465 -0.11 -18.89 -2.27
C ASN A 465 -0.81 -20.13 -1.71
N THR A 466 -2.12 -20.02 -1.51
CA THR A 466 -2.98 -21.10 -1.05
C THR A 466 -4.18 -21.21 -1.97
N ASP A 467 -4.54 -22.44 -2.30
CA ASP A 467 -5.72 -22.75 -3.10
C ASP A 467 -6.69 -23.51 -2.20
N VAL A 468 -7.80 -22.87 -1.86
CA VAL A 468 -8.94 -23.48 -1.18
C VAL A 468 -10.04 -23.45 -2.22
N SER A 469 -10.52 -24.61 -2.63
CA SER A 469 -11.49 -24.72 -3.72
C SER A 469 -12.46 -25.87 -3.49
N TRP A 470 -13.74 -25.62 -3.71
CA TRP A 470 -14.77 -26.63 -3.75
C TRP A 470 -14.86 -27.22 -5.15
N SER A 471 -15.22 -28.49 -5.26
CA SER A 471 -15.43 -29.15 -6.56
C SER A 471 -16.59 -28.57 -7.38
N GLN A 472 -17.45 -27.73 -6.77
CA GLN A 472 -18.66 -27.15 -7.35
C GLN A 472 -18.96 -25.78 -6.71
N GLU A 473 -19.43 -24.80 -7.48
CA GLU A 473 -19.82 -23.46 -6.99
C GLU A 473 -21.23 -23.42 -6.38
N ALA A 474 -22.05 -24.45 -6.63
CA ALA A 474 -23.38 -24.61 -6.05
C ALA A 474 -23.78 -26.10 -5.96
N TYR A 475 -24.58 -26.43 -4.95
CA TYR A 475 -25.12 -27.77 -4.72
C TYR A 475 -26.53 -27.70 -4.14
N THR A 476 -27.43 -28.57 -4.61
CA THR A 476 -28.77 -28.72 -4.01
C THR A 476 -28.82 -30.01 -3.20
N ALA A 477 -29.20 -29.88 -1.93
CA ALA A 477 -29.34 -30.99 -1.00
C ALA A 477 -30.80 -31.21 -0.59
N LEU A 478 -31.18 -32.46 -0.41
CA LEU A 478 -32.48 -32.87 0.12
C LEU A 478 -32.40 -32.95 1.65
N LEU A 479 -33.24 -32.19 2.36
CA LEU A 479 -33.23 -32.10 3.83
C LEU A 479 -33.29 -33.48 4.52
N ASN A 480 -34.04 -34.43 3.92
CA ASN A 480 -34.23 -35.80 4.44
C ASN A 480 -33.71 -36.89 3.48
N GLY A 481 -32.78 -36.56 2.57
CA GLY A 481 -32.25 -37.46 1.54
C GLY A 481 -30.77 -37.83 1.72
N THR A 482 -30.27 -38.70 0.84
CA THR A 482 -28.83 -38.95 0.71
C THR A 482 -28.22 -37.85 -0.15
N ASN A 483 -27.15 -37.20 0.33
CA ASN A 483 -26.50 -36.06 -0.32
C ASN A 483 -24.99 -36.33 -0.49
N ASP A 484 -24.48 -36.11 -1.69
CA ASP A 484 -23.07 -36.12 -2.04
C ASP A 484 -22.56 -34.68 -2.13
N PHE A 485 -22.27 -34.07 -0.97
CA PHE A 485 -21.83 -32.67 -0.90
C PHE A 485 -20.52 -32.43 -1.68
N PRO A 486 -20.29 -31.20 -2.19
CA PRO A 486 -19.04 -30.83 -2.83
C PRO A 486 -17.83 -31.15 -1.96
N THR A 487 -16.76 -31.65 -2.57
CA THR A 487 -15.51 -31.96 -1.87
C THR A 487 -14.60 -30.74 -1.86
N LEU A 488 -14.00 -30.44 -0.71
CA LEU A 488 -12.99 -29.38 -0.59
C LEU A 488 -11.61 -29.91 -0.98
N THR A 489 -10.91 -29.20 -1.84
CA THR A 489 -9.46 -29.29 -2.01
C THR A 489 -8.79 -28.08 -1.36
N ALA A 490 -7.75 -28.34 -0.55
CA ALA A 490 -6.95 -27.29 0.07
C ALA A 490 -5.46 -27.60 -0.17
N SER A 491 -4.73 -26.63 -0.71
CA SER A 491 -3.30 -26.73 -0.99
C SER A 491 -2.56 -25.53 -0.37
N PRO A 492 -1.43 -25.76 0.33
CA PRO A 492 -0.80 -27.06 0.62
C PRO A 492 -1.56 -27.88 1.69
N ASP A 493 -1.19 -29.16 1.85
CA ASP A 493 -1.82 -30.04 2.84
C ASP A 493 -1.61 -29.54 4.28
N GLY A 494 -2.64 -29.67 5.13
CA GLY A 494 -2.57 -29.35 6.56
C GLY A 494 -2.91 -27.90 6.95
N LEU A 495 -3.54 -27.13 6.05
CA LEU A 495 -4.12 -25.82 6.39
C LEU A 495 -5.25 -25.96 7.43
N ASP A 496 -5.33 -25.00 8.37
CA ASP A 496 -6.38 -24.94 9.38
C ASP A 496 -7.62 -24.27 8.78
N ILE A 497 -8.49 -25.07 8.16
CA ILE A 497 -9.69 -24.60 7.46
C ILE A 497 -10.82 -24.38 8.46
N SER A 498 -11.38 -23.18 8.45
CA SER A 498 -12.61 -22.84 9.18
C SER A 498 -13.80 -22.92 8.25
N TYR A 499 -14.81 -23.68 8.66
CA TYR A 499 -16.07 -23.80 7.95
C TYR A 499 -17.13 -22.89 8.56
N SER A 500 -17.96 -22.30 7.73
CA SER A 500 -19.12 -21.54 8.19
C SER A 500 -20.29 -21.70 7.22
N SER A 501 -21.49 -21.63 7.78
CA SER A 501 -22.73 -21.51 7.02
C SER A 501 -23.27 -20.10 7.23
N SER A 502 -23.67 -19.40 6.16
CA SER A 502 -24.27 -18.07 6.28
C SER A 502 -25.62 -18.09 7.02
N ASP A 503 -26.28 -19.24 7.02
CA ASP A 503 -27.51 -19.52 7.76
C ASP A 503 -27.47 -20.94 8.36
N VAL A 504 -27.13 -21.00 9.65
CA VAL A 504 -27.08 -22.26 10.42
C VAL A 504 -28.46 -22.87 10.66
N GLY A 505 -29.54 -22.11 10.48
CA GLY A 505 -30.92 -22.63 10.56
C GLY A 505 -31.31 -23.46 9.33
N VAL A 506 -30.61 -23.30 8.22
CA VAL A 506 -30.79 -24.06 6.97
C VAL A 506 -29.85 -25.27 6.93
N ALA A 507 -28.55 -25.04 7.09
CA ALA A 507 -27.58 -26.11 7.23
C ALA A 507 -26.47 -25.68 8.19
N GLU A 508 -26.12 -26.55 9.12
CA GLU A 508 -24.98 -26.40 10.00
C GLU A 508 -23.79 -27.16 9.44
N ILE A 509 -22.60 -26.55 9.46
CA ILE A 509 -21.35 -27.20 9.09
C ILE A 509 -20.43 -27.22 10.31
N THR A 510 -19.89 -28.39 10.60
CA THR A 510 -19.00 -28.65 11.73
C THR A 510 -17.55 -28.28 11.39
N SER A 511 -16.70 -28.20 12.41
CA SER A 511 -15.29 -27.84 12.25
C SER A 511 -14.46 -28.82 11.41
N ASP A 512 -14.92 -30.06 11.25
CA ASP A 512 -14.32 -31.08 10.38
C ASP A 512 -14.98 -31.15 8.98
N GLY A 513 -15.85 -30.19 8.65
CA GLY A 513 -16.47 -30.05 7.34
C GLY A 513 -17.71 -30.91 7.12
N ALA A 514 -18.21 -31.61 8.13
CA ALA A 514 -19.45 -32.39 8.02
C ALA A 514 -20.68 -31.49 8.09
N ILE A 515 -21.61 -31.68 7.15
CA ILE A 515 -22.81 -30.85 6.98
C ILE A 515 -24.05 -31.58 7.53
N THR A 516 -24.80 -30.88 8.38
CA THR A 516 -26.12 -31.29 8.87
C THR A 516 -27.17 -30.34 8.32
N LEU A 517 -28.16 -30.87 7.61
CA LEU A 517 -29.28 -30.08 7.08
C LEU A 517 -30.35 -29.94 8.18
N ILE A 518 -30.86 -28.72 8.39
CA ILE A 518 -31.81 -28.42 9.49
C ILE A 518 -33.20 -28.05 8.94
N SER A 519 -33.26 -27.22 7.90
CA SER A 519 -34.53 -26.83 7.26
C SER A 519 -34.32 -26.47 5.80
N ALA A 520 -35.40 -26.45 5.02
CA ALA A 520 -35.35 -25.91 3.66
C ALA A 520 -34.97 -24.41 3.67
N GLY A 521 -34.18 -24.01 2.69
CA GLY A 521 -33.67 -22.66 2.54
C GLY A 521 -32.36 -22.65 1.76
N ARG A 522 -31.79 -21.47 1.54
CA ARG A 522 -30.52 -21.30 0.84
C ARG A 522 -29.49 -20.75 1.83
N THR A 523 -28.34 -21.40 1.91
CA THR A 523 -27.20 -20.95 2.72
C THR A 523 -25.92 -21.08 1.91
N THR A 524 -24.92 -20.29 2.25
CA THR A 524 -23.58 -20.39 1.65
C THR A 524 -22.69 -21.16 2.61
N ILE A 525 -22.10 -22.24 2.12
CA ILE A 525 -21.07 -22.99 2.85
C ILE A 525 -19.73 -22.44 2.42
N THR A 526 -19.02 -21.86 3.37
CA THR A 526 -17.70 -21.27 3.16
C THR A 526 -16.67 -22.14 3.87
N ALA A 527 -15.61 -22.52 3.15
CA ALA A 527 -14.35 -22.94 3.74
C ALA A 527 -13.40 -21.76 3.64
N SER A 528 -12.82 -21.36 4.77
CA SER A 528 -11.91 -20.23 4.82
C SER A 528 -10.66 -20.61 5.58
N PHE A 529 -9.53 -20.36 4.94
CA PHE A 529 -8.25 -20.25 5.60
C PHE A 529 -7.96 -18.76 5.76
N THR A 530 -7.92 -18.27 7.00
CA THR A 530 -7.71 -16.84 7.31
C THR A 530 -6.29 -16.36 7.04
N GLY A 531 -5.42 -17.24 6.54
CA GLY A 531 -4.00 -17.00 6.39
C GLY A 531 -3.26 -17.23 7.70
N ASN A 532 -1.96 -17.47 7.61
CA ASN A 532 -1.09 -17.50 8.77
C ASN A 532 0.20 -16.71 8.48
N ASN A 533 1.23 -16.88 9.29
CA ASN A 533 2.50 -16.18 9.08
C ASN A 533 3.21 -16.61 7.80
N SER A 534 2.87 -17.78 7.24
CA SER A 534 3.58 -18.42 6.14
C SER A 534 2.79 -18.41 4.84
N TYR A 535 1.47 -18.47 4.91
CA TYR A 535 0.57 -18.59 3.77
C TYR A 535 -0.51 -17.51 3.78
N SER A 536 -0.87 -17.05 2.58
CA SER A 536 -1.91 -16.04 2.37
C SER A 536 -3.29 -16.58 2.74
N ALA A 537 -4.23 -15.69 3.04
CA ALA A 537 -5.62 -16.11 3.24
C ALA A 537 -6.22 -16.58 1.91
N SER A 538 -7.05 -17.61 1.97
CA SER A 538 -7.82 -18.10 0.84
C SER A 538 -9.12 -18.68 1.33
N SER A 539 -10.17 -18.48 0.58
CA SER A 539 -11.49 -18.97 0.91
C SER A 539 -12.22 -19.30 -0.37
N ASP A 540 -13.01 -20.34 -0.31
CA ASP A 540 -13.96 -20.62 -1.35
C ASP A 540 -15.28 -21.03 -0.73
N SER A 541 -16.33 -20.81 -1.48
CA SER A 541 -17.68 -21.04 -1.03
C SER A 541 -18.52 -21.60 -2.15
N TYR A 542 -19.43 -22.49 -1.78
CA TYR A 542 -20.48 -22.90 -2.67
C TYR A 542 -21.83 -22.58 -2.05
N ILE A 543 -22.80 -22.32 -2.91
CA ILE A 543 -24.19 -22.12 -2.50
C ILE A 543 -24.81 -23.49 -2.23
N LEU A 544 -25.28 -23.72 -1.00
CA LEU A 544 -26.07 -24.87 -0.61
C LEU A 544 -27.55 -24.50 -0.56
N THR A 545 -28.33 -25.06 -1.48
CA THR A 545 -29.80 -24.98 -1.42
C THR A 545 -30.33 -26.25 -0.79
N VAL A 546 -31.02 -26.13 0.34
CA VAL A 546 -31.67 -27.23 1.05
C VAL A 546 -33.15 -27.19 0.73
N THR A 547 -33.74 -28.30 0.28
CA THR A 547 -35.17 -28.38 -0.02
C THR A 547 -35.86 -29.40 0.90
N ASN A 548 -37.11 -29.14 1.27
CA ASN A 548 -37.86 -29.93 2.27
C ASN A 548 -38.23 -31.34 1.78
N GLY A 549 -37.84 -31.72 0.57
CA GLY A 549 -38.23 -32.99 -0.04
C GLY A 549 -39.71 -33.05 -0.47
N ASP A 550 -40.54 -32.08 -0.09
CA ASP A 550 -41.92 -31.89 -0.56
C ASP A 550 -42.17 -30.42 -0.91
N ASP A 551 -42.05 -30.13 -2.21
CA ASP A 551 -42.82 -29.17 -3.03
C ASP A 551 -43.15 -27.76 -2.48
N ASP A 552 -42.18 -26.82 -2.57
CA ASP A 552 -42.42 -25.36 -2.70
C ASP A 552 -41.35 -24.63 -3.57
N GLY A 553 -41.37 -24.88 -4.89
CA GLY A 553 -41.23 -23.80 -5.88
C GLY A 553 -39.86 -23.15 -6.16
N THR A 554 -38.78 -23.51 -5.45
CA THR A 554 -37.40 -23.38 -5.98
C THR A 554 -36.95 -24.73 -6.53
N GLY A 555 -37.84 -25.35 -7.32
CA GLY A 555 -37.50 -26.54 -8.06
C GLY A 555 -36.11 -26.34 -8.64
N THR A 556 -35.16 -27.13 -8.16
CA THR A 556 -34.28 -27.77 -9.12
C THR A 556 -35.22 -28.35 -10.15
N TYR A 557 -35.48 -27.59 -11.20
CA TYR A 557 -35.46 -28.17 -12.52
C TYR A 557 -34.08 -28.83 -12.57
N THR A 558 -34.00 -30.08 -12.09
CA THR A 558 -33.32 -31.08 -12.86
C THR A 558 -33.84 -30.85 -14.27
N TYR A 559 -32.96 -30.32 -15.13
CA TYR A 559 -33.16 -30.25 -16.58
C TYR A 559 -34.10 -31.38 -16.97
N PRO A 560 -35.21 -31.13 -17.73
CA PRO A 560 -36.24 -32.13 -18.00
C PRO A 560 -35.57 -33.48 -18.13
N SER A 561 -35.89 -34.40 -17.20
CA SER A 561 -35.02 -35.51 -16.83
C SER A 561 -34.25 -36.01 -18.04
N THR A 562 -32.98 -35.64 -18.12
CA THR A 562 -31.98 -36.30 -18.96
C THR A 562 -31.75 -37.68 -18.37
N GLY A 563 -32.81 -38.50 -18.30
CA GLY A 563 -32.82 -39.83 -17.72
C GLY A 563 -31.52 -40.50 -18.10
N ASP A 564 -30.69 -40.71 -17.07
CA ASP A 564 -29.26 -41.03 -17.11
C ASP A 564 -28.30 -39.86 -17.46
N ALA A 565 -27.91 -39.10 -16.44
CA ALA A 565 -26.62 -38.41 -16.25
C ALA A 565 -26.13 -37.47 -17.37
N ASN A 566 -25.66 -36.27 -16.98
CA ASN A 566 -24.89 -35.36 -17.86
C ASN A 566 -23.72 -36.02 -18.61
N SER A 567 -23.27 -37.21 -18.21
CA SER A 567 -22.31 -38.02 -18.98
C SER A 567 -22.84 -38.48 -20.34
N ASN A 568 -24.13 -38.77 -20.51
CA ASN A 568 -24.64 -39.39 -21.75
C ASN A 568 -24.91 -38.40 -22.90
N ASP A 569 -24.83 -37.09 -22.66
CA ASP A 569 -24.90 -36.06 -23.70
C ASP A 569 -23.52 -35.76 -24.30
N ASP A 570 -22.45 -36.19 -23.64
CA ASP A 570 -21.13 -36.17 -24.26
C ASP A 570 -20.98 -37.38 -25.19
N ILE A 571 -20.69 -37.08 -26.46
CA ILE A 571 -20.47 -38.08 -27.50
C ILE A 571 -19.35 -39.04 -27.11
N VAL A 572 -18.34 -38.60 -26.34
CA VAL A 572 -17.21 -39.44 -25.92
C VAL A 572 -17.63 -40.58 -25.01
N ASN A 573 -18.76 -40.44 -24.32
CA ASN A 573 -19.32 -41.46 -23.44
C ASN A 573 -20.23 -42.44 -24.20
N THR A 574 -20.42 -42.25 -25.51
CA THR A 574 -21.17 -43.17 -26.37
C THR A 574 -20.22 -43.90 -27.31
N VAL A 575 -20.16 -45.23 -27.18
CA VAL A 575 -19.39 -46.07 -28.12
C VAL A 575 -20.25 -46.34 -29.36
N PHE A 576 -19.83 -45.79 -30.50
CA PHE A 576 -20.43 -46.10 -31.79
C PHE A 576 -19.78 -47.35 -32.39
N THR A 577 -20.60 -48.35 -32.69
CA THR A 577 -20.12 -49.63 -33.20
C THR A 577 -19.85 -49.59 -34.71
N ARG A 578 -20.35 -48.56 -35.39
CA ARG A 578 -20.25 -48.46 -36.84
C ARG A 578 -20.21 -47.01 -37.32
N LYS A 579 -19.49 -46.80 -38.42
CA LYS A 579 -19.44 -45.54 -39.17
C LYS A 579 -19.83 -45.82 -40.63
N ILE A 580 -20.81 -45.08 -41.14
CA ILE A 580 -21.18 -45.03 -42.55
C ILE A 580 -20.88 -43.63 -43.07
N THR A 581 -20.23 -43.52 -44.23
CA THR A 581 -19.96 -42.23 -44.86
C THR A 581 -20.85 -42.06 -46.09
N ILE A 582 -21.63 -40.97 -46.11
CA ILE A 582 -22.52 -40.55 -47.19
C ILE A 582 -21.90 -39.30 -47.84
N THR A 583 -21.58 -39.39 -49.13
CA THR A 583 -21.01 -38.27 -49.90
C THR A 583 -22.00 -37.83 -50.97
N TYR A 584 -22.46 -36.59 -50.87
CA TYR A 584 -23.35 -35.93 -51.81
C TYR A 584 -22.59 -35.34 -53.00
N HIS A 585 -23.21 -35.33 -54.18
CA HIS A 585 -22.62 -34.83 -55.41
C HIS A 585 -23.58 -33.92 -56.18
N THR A 586 -23.05 -32.87 -56.81
CA THR A 586 -23.85 -32.01 -57.68
C THR A 586 -24.03 -32.70 -59.04
N GLY A 587 -25.27 -32.95 -59.44
CA GLY A 587 -25.61 -33.59 -60.72
C GLY A 587 -25.34 -35.10 -60.82
N ASN A 588 -24.87 -35.75 -59.75
CA ASN A 588 -24.68 -37.21 -59.67
C ASN A 588 -25.38 -37.78 -58.42
N GLU A 589 -25.66 -39.08 -58.42
CA GLU A 589 -26.20 -39.81 -57.26
C GLU A 589 -25.21 -39.84 -56.08
N ALA A 590 -25.73 -39.78 -54.85
CA ALA A 590 -24.92 -39.83 -53.63
C ALA A 590 -24.20 -41.18 -53.51
N THR A 591 -22.97 -41.17 -53.00
CA THR A 591 -22.17 -42.39 -52.80
C THR A 591 -22.08 -42.74 -51.32
N VAL A 592 -22.28 -44.01 -50.98
CA VAL A 592 -22.22 -44.52 -49.60
C VAL A 592 -21.08 -45.51 -49.46
N THR A 593 -20.27 -45.36 -48.40
CA THR A 593 -19.15 -46.25 -48.07
C THR A 593 -19.20 -46.68 -46.60
N GLY A 594 -18.51 -47.76 -46.27
CA GLY A 594 -18.62 -48.44 -44.98
C GLY A 594 -19.60 -49.61 -45.02
N ASP A 595 -19.96 -50.14 -43.86
CA ASP A 595 -20.91 -51.26 -43.76
C ASP A 595 -22.36 -50.74 -43.76
N TYR A 596 -22.84 -50.36 -44.94
CA TYR A 596 -24.15 -49.69 -45.11
C TYR A 596 -25.29 -50.60 -45.55
N TYR A 597 -24.97 -51.84 -45.97
CA TYR A 597 -25.96 -52.76 -46.52
C TYR A 597 -27.06 -53.08 -45.49
N GLY A 598 -28.31 -52.85 -45.88
CA GLY A 598 -29.48 -53.03 -45.02
C GLY A 598 -29.85 -51.81 -44.16
N TYR A 599 -29.05 -50.75 -44.16
CA TYR A 599 -29.31 -49.53 -43.38
C TYR A 599 -29.57 -48.29 -44.24
N VAL A 600 -28.89 -48.15 -45.38
CA VAL A 600 -28.99 -46.95 -46.22
C VAL A 600 -29.57 -47.29 -47.59
N THR A 601 -30.59 -46.52 -47.98
CA THR A 601 -31.18 -46.50 -49.32
C THR A 601 -30.85 -45.17 -49.98
N VAL A 602 -30.36 -45.21 -51.22
CA VAL A 602 -30.05 -44.03 -52.03
C VAL A 602 -30.96 -44.05 -53.25
N ASN A 603 -31.56 -42.89 -53.55
CA ASN A 603 -32.27 -42.62 -54.80
C ASN A 603 -31.82 -41.26 -55.32
N GLY A 604 -30.77 -41.22 -56.14
CA GLY A 604 -30.13 -39.96 -56.49
C GLY A 604 -29.47 -39.30 -55.27
N ASN A 605 -29.80 -38.05 -54.95
CA ASN A 605 -29.32 -37.40 -53.73
C ASN A 605 -30.34 -37.48 -52.57
N ASP A 606 -31.42 -38.25 -52.72
CA ASP A 606 -32.34 -38.54 -51.63
C ASP A 606 -31.84 -39.76 -50.86
N VAL A 607 -31.30 -39.53 -49.66
CA VAL A 607 -30.71 -40.59 -48.85
C VAL A 607 -31.61 -40.88 -47.65
N THR A 608 -32.09 -42.11 -47.55
CA THR A 608 -32.88 -42.59 -46.42
C THR A 608 -32.11 -43.63 -45.63
N VAL A 609 -32.11 -43.46 -44.31
CA VAL A 609 -31.44 -44.32 -43.37
C VAL A 609 -32.47 -45.00 -42.48
N ASN A 610 -32.38 -46.31 -42.31
CA ASN A 610 -33.32 -47.10 -41.52
C ASN A 610 -32.57 -48.08 -40.61
N ASN A 611 -32.34 -47.67 -39.36
CA ASN A 611 -31.73 -48.48 -38.31
C ASN A 611 -32.79 -49.00 -37.34
N THR A 612 -33.36 -50.16 -37.63
CA THR A 612 -34.30 -50.86 -36.73
C THR A 612 -33.60 -51.69 -35.64
N GLY A 613 -32.27 -51.79 -35.67
CA GLY A 613 -31.47 -52.55 -34.72
C GLY A 613 -31.08 -51.76 -33.46
N SER A 614 -30.32 -52.42 -32.58
CA SER A 614 -29.79 -51.84 -31.33
C SER A 614 -28.43 -51.14 -31.49
N GLU A 615 -27.89 -51.10 -32.71
CA GLU A 615 -26.55 -50.54 -32.98
C GLU A 615 -26.55 -49.00 -32.95
N TYR A 616 -25.46 -48.43 -32.44
CA TYR A 616 -25.22 -46.99 -32.46
C TYR A 616 -24.29 -46.65 -33.63
N ILE A 617 -24.79 -45.84 -34.55
CA ILE A 617 -24.14 -45.60 -35.85
C ILE A 617 -23.78 -44.12 -35.99
N VAL A 618 -22.57 -43.86 -36.48
CA VAL A 618 -22.15 -42.55 -36.97
C VAL A 618 -22.43 -42.46 -38.48
N TYR A 619 -23.20 -41.47 -38.90
CA TYR A 619 -23.34 -41.09 -40.31
C TYR A 619 -22.48 -39.87 -40.59
N GLU A 620 -21.37 -40.07 -41.28
CA GLU A 620 -20.52 -38.98 -41.73
C GLU A 620 -21.04 -38.44 -43.07
N LEU A 621 -21.43 -37.17 -43.09
CA LEU A 621 -21.98 -36.49 -44.24
C LEU A 621 -20.92 -35.56 -44.84
N LYS A 622 -20.72 -35.65 -46.16
CA LYS A 622 -19.74 -34.84 -46.90
C LYS A 622 -20.27 -34.49 -48.30
N GLY A 623 -19.63 -33.52 -48.95
CA GLY A 623 -19.93 -33.17 -50.34
C GLY A 623 -21.15 -32.26 -50.49
N THR A 624 -21.60 -32.03 -51.73
CA THR A 624 -22.58 -30.98 -52.04
C THR A 624 -23.69 -31.49 -52.95
N THR A 625 -24.95 -31.25 -52.59
CA THR A 625 -26.11 -31.39 -53.47
C THR A 625 -26.94 -30.10 -53.50
N ASP A 626 -27.49 -29.77 -54.67
CA ASP A 626 -28.40 -28.62 -54.87
C ASP A 626 -29.89 -29.00 -54.84
N ASP A 627 -30.17 -30.31 -54.79
CA ASP A 627 -31.48 -30.90 -54.51
C ASP A 627 -31.31 -32.33 -53.96
N GLY A 628 -31.67 -32.54 -52.70
CA GLY A 628 -31.63 -33.83 -52.03
C GLY A 628 -31.74 -33.69 -50.51
N PHE A 629 -31.89 -34.81 -49.80
CA PHE A 629 -32.05 -34.80 -48.34
C PHE A 629 -31.34 -35.97 -47.65
N LEU A 630 -31.25 -35.87 -46.32
CA LEU A 630 -31.04 -37.00 -45.43
C LEU A 630 -32.29 -37.25 -44.59
N LYS A 631 -32.87 -38.45 -44.68
CA LYS A 631 -33.97 -38.90 -43.82
C LYS A 631 -33.52 -40.05 -42.93
N ILE A 632 -33.86 -40.01 -41.64
CA ILE A 632 -33.37 -41.01 -40.67
C ILE A 632 -34.54 -41.60 -39.89
N TYR A 633 -34.63 -42.92 -39.87
CA TYR A 633 -35.40 -43.69 -38.88
C TYR A 633 -34.42 -44.51 -38.07
N SER A 634 -34.47 -44.39 -36.75
CA SER A 634 -33.58 -45.14 -35.85
C SER A 634 -34.28 -45.48 -34.55
N GLY A 635 -34.19 -46.75 -34.13
CA GLY A 635 -34.62 -47.22 -32.81
C GLY A 635 -33.57 -47.02 -31.70
N SER A 636 -32.36 -46.59 -32.07
CA SER A 636 -31.19 -46.49 -31.19
C SER A 636 -30.58 -45.08 -31.23
N ARG A 637 -29.61 -44.75 -30.37
CA ARG A 637 -28.87 -43.46 -30.45
C ARG A 637 -28.00 -43.42 -31.71
N GLN A 638 -27.76 -42.24 -32.26
CA GLN A 638 -26.93 -42.04 -33.46
C GLN A 638 -26.09 -40.78 -33.39
N ALA A 639 -25.09 -40.68 -34.28
CA ALA A 639 -24.37 -39.45 -34.52
C ALA A 639 -24.40 -39.04 -36.00
N LEU A 640 -24.47 -37.73 -36.23
CA LEU A 640 -24.22 -37.09 -37.52
C LEU A 640 -22.89 -36.37 -37.42
N LEU A 641 -21.91 -36.79 -38.23
CA LEU A 641 -20.66 -36.06 -38.41
C LEU A 641 -20.78 -35.23 -39.68
N LEU A 642 -21.06 -33.94 -39.53
CA LEU A 642 -21.14 -32.98 -40.63
C LEU A 642 -19.72 -32.55 -40.96
N ASN A 643 -19.20 -32.91 -42.14
CA ASN A 643 -17.81 -32.65 -42.51
C ASN A 643 -17.72 -32.07 -43.92
N ASN A 644 -17.83 -30.75 -44.01
CA ASN A 644 -17.89 -30.01 -45.27
C ASN A 644 -19.05 -30.50 -46.17
N VAL A 645 -20.23 -30.68 -45.58
CA VAL A 645 -21.45 -31.06 -46.31
C VAL A 645 -22.31 -29.84 -46.64
N SER A 646 -22.85 -29.79 -47.85
CA SER A 646 -23.84 -28.80 -48.28
C SER A 646 -25.05 -29.49 -48.90
N ILE A 647 -26.20 -29.45 -48.22
CA ILE A 647 -27.44 -30.09 -48.67
C ILE A 647 -28.52 -29.02 -48.84
N THR A 648 -29.05 -28.89 -50.05
CA THR A 648 -30.29 -28.16 -50.31
C THR A 648 -31.38 -29.16 -50.68
N ASN A 649 -32.52 -29.14 -49.99
CA ASN A 649 -33.74 -29.85 -50.41
C ASN A 649 -34.75 -28.80 -50.87
N ARG A 650 -35.21 -28.82 -52.13
CA ARG A 650 -36.12 -27.76 -52.63
C ARG A 650 -37.58 -27.97 -52.29
N ALA A 651 -37.94 -29.15 -51.77
CA ALA A 651 -39.30 -29.59 -51.53
C ALA A 651 -39.57 -29.97 -50.07
N GLY A 652 -38.58 -29.85 -49.18
CA GLY A 652 -38.69 -30.25 -47.77
C GLY A 652 -37.44 -29.90 -46.98
N ALA A 653 -37.22 -30.62 -45.87
CA ALA A 653 -36.06 -30.43 -44.99
C ALA A 653 -34.77 -31.01 -45.61
N ALA A 654 -33.64 -30.35 -45.36
CA ALA A 654 -32.33 -30.87 -45.75
C ALA A 654 -31.95 -32.11 -44.92
N ILE A 655 -32.25 -32.07 -43.61
CA ILE A 655 -32.15 -33.22 -42.71
C ILE A 655 -33.48 -33.38 -41.99
N ASN A 656 -34.09 -34.56 -42.17
CA ASN A 656 -35.33 -34.95 -41.53
C ASN A 656 -35.09 -36.20 -40.66
N ASN A 657 -34.87 -36.02 -39.35
CA ASN A 657 -34.65 -37.12 -38.43
C ASN A 657 -35.95 -37.53 -37.71
N GLN A 658 -36.53 -38.66 -38.12
CA GLN A 658 -37.73 -39.23 -37.53
C GLN A 658 -37.44 -40.12 -36.30
N SER A 659 -36.19 -40.20 -35.86
CA SER A 659 -35.83 -40.94 -34.65
C SER A 659 -36.14 -40.13 -33.39
N LYS A 660 -36.88 -40.73 -32.46
CA LYS A 660 -37.11 -40.23 -31.09
C LYS A 660 -35.93 -40.47 -30.14
N LYS A 661 -34.77 -40.84 -30.69
CA LYS A 661 -33.54 -41.11 -29.92
C LYS A 661 -32.55 -39.98 -30.12
N ARG A 662 -31.65 -39.85 -29.13
CA ARG A 662 -30.61 -38.84 -29.11
C ARG A 662 -29.74 -38.91 -30.36
N THR A 663 -29.57 -37.75 -30.97
CA THR A 663 -28.68 -37.53 -32.11
C THR A 663 -27.57 -36.59 -31.70
N PHE A 664 -26.34 -37.09 -31.68
CA PHE A 664 -25.16 -36.24 -31.53
C PHE A 664 -24.81 -35.63 -32.88
N VAL A 665 -24.72 -34.31 -32.98
CA VAL A 665 -24.35 -33.59 -34.20
C VAL A 665 -22.95 -33.03 -34.02
N MET A 666 -21.96 -33.71 -34.60
CA MET A 666 -20.57 -33.28 -34.60
C MET A 666 -20.30 -32.40 -35.82
N VAL A 667 -20.07 -31.11 -35.59
CA VAL A 667 -19.84 -30.12 -36.65
C VAL A 667 -18.35 -29.95 -36.90
N GLU A 668 -17.89 -30.33 -38.09
CA GLU A 668 -16.51 -30.20 -38.55
C GLU A 668 -16.46 -29.48 -39.91
N GLY A 669 -15.43 -28.65 -40.12
CA GLY A 669 -15.35 -27.83 -41.34
C GLY A 669 -16.54 -26.86 -41.48
N THR A 670 -16.91 -26.50 -42.70
CA THR A 670 -18.05 -25.59 -42.96
C THR A 670 -19.17 -26.33 -43.66
N ASN A 671 -20.34 -26.37 -43.02
CA ASN A 671 -21.50 -27.12 -43.47
C ASN A 671 -22.68 -26.18 -43.76
N THR A 672 -23.52 -26.56 -44.72
CA THR A 672 -24.71 -25.79 -45.12
C THR A 672 -25.91 -26.71 -45.29
N LEU A 673 -27.03 -26.37 -44.68
CA LEU A 673 -28.32 -27.04 -44.82
C LEU A 673 -29.35 -26.00 -45.29
N ALA A 674 -30.12 -26.29 -46.33
CA ALA A 674 -31.16 -25.40 -46.85
C ALA A 674 -32.42 -26.16 -47.23
N ASP A 675 -33.59 -25.60 -46.91
CA ASP A 675 -34.90 -26.18 -47.24
C ASP A 675 -35.58 -25.50 -48.45
N GLY A 676 -36.74 -26.05 -48.81
CA GLY A 676 -37.64 -25.48 -49.78
C GLY A 676 -38.59 -24.46 -49.15
N ALA A 677 -39.03 -23.48 -49.94
CA ALA A 677 -40.00 -22.48 -49.50
C ALA A 677 -41.36 -23.08 -49.11
N SER A 678 -41.67 -24.28 -49.62
CA SER A 678 -42.85 -25.07 -49.30
C SER A 678 -42.44 -26.52 -49.13
N TYR A 679 -43.02 -27.20 -48.13
CA TYR A 679 -42.78 -28.61 -47.90
C TYR A 679 -43.90 -29.37 -48.61
N THR A 680 -43.55 -30.02 -49.71
CA THR A 680 -44.47 -30.76 -50.56
C THR A 680 -44.17 -32.24 -50.40
N ASP A 681 -45.20 -33.05 -50.15
CA ASP A 681 -45.09 -34.51 -50.01
C ASP A 681 -44.55 -35.04 -48.67
N THR A 682 -44.69 -34.29 -47.56
CA THR A 682 -44.47 -34.84 -46.21
C THR A 682 -45.47 -35.98 -45.92
N PRO A 683 -45.02 -37.21 -45.62
CA PRO A 683 -45.92 -38.31 -45.27
C PRO A 683 -46.76 -38.01 -44.03
N ALA A 684 -48.03 -38.42 -44.01
CA ALA A 684 -48.95 -38.09 -42.92
C ALA A 684 -48.57 -38.61 -41.52
N ALA A 685 -47.60 -39.52 -41.43
CA ALA A 685 -47.10 -40.07 -40.17
C ALA A 685 -45.73 -39.48 -39.77
N GLU A 686 -45.22 -38.51 -40.52
CA GLU A 686 -43.92 -37.87 -40.29
C GLU A 686 -44.10 -36.39 -40.02
N ASP A 687 -43.26 -35.86 -39.12
CA ASP A 687 -43.14 -34.43 -38.91
C ASP A 687 -41.98 -33.85 -39.73
N GLU A 688 -42.13 -32.63 -40.23
CA GLU A 688 -41.11 -31.95 -41.02
C GLU A 688 -41.19 -30.44 -40.76
N LYS A 689 -40.70 -30.02 -39.58
CA LYS A 689 -40.94 -28.68 -39.02
C LYS A 689 -39.78 -27.69 -39.22
N ALA A 690 -38.67 -28.11 -39.84
CA ALA A 690 -37.48 -27.28 -40.01
C ALA A 690 -36.53 -27.79 -41.12
N ALA A 691 -35.63 -26.93 -41.59
CA ALA A 691 -34.56 -27.30 -42.52
C ALA A 691 -33.64 -28.39 -41.94
N PHE A 692 -33.43 -28.34 -40.62
CA PHE A 692 -32.92 -29.46 -39.84
C PHE A 692 -33.93 -29.81 -38.74
N PHE A 693 -34.71 -30.85 -38.99
CA PHE A 693 -35.73 -31.34 -38.07
C PHE A 693 -35.32 -32.64 -37.37
N SER A 694 -35.73 -32.81 -36.11
CA SER A 694 -35.58 -34.04 -35.33
C SER A 694 -36.76 -34.28 -34.39
N GLU A 695 -37.35 -35.47 -34.43
CA GLU A 695 -38.33 -35.95 -33.43
C GLU A 695 -37.71 -36.16 -32.05
N GLY A 696 -36.42 -36.51 -32.00
CA GLY A 696 -35.66 -36.74 -30.77
C GLY A 696 -34.66 -35.63 -30.47
N GLN A 697 -33.87 -35.84 -29.42
CA GLN A 697 -32.91 -34.87 -28.89
C GLN A 697 -31.80 -34.55 -29.90
N LEU A 698 -31.42 -33.27 -29.99
CA LEU A 698 -30.27 -32.81 -30.77
C LEU A 698 -29.18 -32.28 -29.85
N VAL A 699 -27.99 -32.90 -29.91
CA VAL A 699 -26.84 -32.49 -29.10
C VAL A 699 -25.70 -32.07 -30.03
N PHE A 700 -25.49 -30.77 -30.17
CA PHE A 700 -24.47 -30.18 -31.04
C PHE A 700 -23.12 -30.06 -30.33
N SER A 701 -22.06 -30.40 -31.04
CA SER A 701 -20.68 -30.34 -30.57
C SER A 701 -19.72 -30.13 -31.76
N GLY A 702 -18.42 -30.08 -31.51
CA GLY A 702 -17.38 -29.90 -32.52
C GLY A 702 -16.79 -28.50 -32.56
N SER A 703 -16.08 -28.19 -33.64
CA SER A 703 -15.36 -26.92 -33.82
C SER A 703 -15.66 -26.22 -35.16
N GLY A 704 -16.47 -26.84 -36.02
CA GLY A 704 -16.84 -26.32 -37.32
C GLY A 704 -17.99 -25.32 -37.31
N ILE A 705 -18.40 -24.92 -38.52
CA ILE A 705 -19.51 -24.00 -38.78
C ILE A 705 -20.66 -24.79 -39.41
N LEU A 706 -21.88 -24.58 -38.91
CA LEU A 706 -23.12 -25.07 -39.50
C LEU A 706 -24.01 -23.89 -39.88
N ASN A 707 -24.26 -23.71 -41.17
CA ASN A 707 -25.20 -22.72 -41.70
C ASN A 707 -26.52 -23.41 -42.03
N VAL A 708 -27.61 -22.98 -41.42
CA VAL A 708 -28.96 -23.51 -41.69
C VAL A 708 -29.80 -22.37 -42.24
N ASN A 709 -30.19 -22.49 -43.51
CA ASN A 709 -30.93 -21.48 -44.27
C ASN A 709 -32.34 -21.99 -44.56
N ALA A 710 -33.30 -21.66 -43.70
CA ALA A 710 -34.69 -22.02 -43.88
C ALA A 710 -35.49 -20.90 -44.56
N SER A 711 -36.11 -21.26 -45.67
CA SER A 711 -37.01 -20.43 -46.45
C SER A 711 -38.49 -20.73 -46.15
N GLY A 712 -38.84 -21.99 -45.88
CA GLY A 712 -40.23 -22.43 -45.74
C GLY A 712 -40.71 -22.71 -44.31
N LYS A 713 -39.81 -23.15 -43.42
CA LYS A 713 -40.15 -23.48 -42.02
C LYS A 713 -39.12 -22.90 -41.05
N ALA A 714 -38.96 -23.52 -39.87
CA ALA A 714 -37.92 -23.12 -38.92
C ALA A 714 -36.53 -23.52 -39.41
N GLY A 715 -35.49 -22.89 -38.86
CA GLY A 715 -34.11 -23.27 -39.14
C GLY A 715 -33.79 -24.66 -38.58
N ILE A 716 -33.77 -24.76 -37.26
CA ILE A 716 -33.52 -26.01 -36.52
C ILE A 716 -34.70 -26.26 -35.58
N THR A 717 -35.28 -27.46 -35.62
CA THR A 717 -36.32 -27.88 -34.67
C THR A 717 -36.03 -29.26 -34.10
N SER A 718 -36.13 -29.39 -32.77
CA SER A 718 -36.31 -30.67 -32.08
C SER A 718 -37.66 -30.67 -31.38
N ASP A 719 -38.42 -31.77 -31.48
CA ASP A 719 -39.62 -32.00 -30.67
C ASP A 719 -39.29 -32.43 -29.23
N ASP A 720 -38.00 -32.46 -28.88
CA ASP A 720 -37.45 -32.69 -27.56
C ASP A 720 -36.50 -31.51 -27.24
N TYR A 721 -35.33 -31.74 -26.62
CA TYR A 721 -34.35 -30.68 -26.36
C TYR A 721 -33.27 -30.51 -27.44
N ILE A 722 -32.79 -29.27 -27.53
CA ILE A 722 -31.56 -28.89 -28.22
C ILE A 722 -30.51 -28.52 -27.17
N ARG A 723 -29.31 -29.12 -27.27
CA ARG A 723 -28.16 -28.77 -26.43
C ARG A 723 -26.96 -28.43 -27.30
N VAL A 724 -26.21 -27.39 -26.94
CA VAL A 724 -24.97 -26.99 -27.63
C VAL A 724 -23.80 -26.97 -26.65
N MET A 725 -22.75 -27.71 -27.00
CA MET A 725 -21.56 -27.90 -26.17
C MET A 725 -20.29 -27.63 -26.97
N ASN A 726 -19.15 -27.51 -26.29
CA ASN A 726 -17.82 -27.27 -26.87
C ASN A 726 -17.74 -25.98 -27.70
N SER A 727 -17.38 -26.06 -28.99
CA SER A 727 -17.02 -24.87 -29.78
C SER A 727 -17.66 -24.74 -31.19
N PRO A 728 -18.81 -25.38 -31.52
CA PRO A 728 -19.39 -25.22 -32.85
C PRO A 728 -19.90 -23.79 -33.04
N THR A 729 -19.91 -23.33 -34.29
CA THR A 729 -20.63 -22.11 -34.68
C THR A 729 -21.86 -22.48 -35.49
N ILE A 730 -23.06 -22.17 -34.99
CA ILE A 730 -24.33 -22.50 -35.63
C ILE A 730 -25.01 -21.20 -36.08
N ASN A 731 -25.15 -21.01 -37.39
CA ASN A 731 -25.86 -19.89 -37.98
C ASN A 731 -27.22 -20.39 -38.47
N SER A 732 -28.31 -20.07 -37.77
CA SER A 732 -29.66 -20.49 -38.14
C SER A 732 -30.49 -19.30 -38.59
N THR A 733 -30.84 -19.24 -39.87
CA THR A 733 -31.66 -18.17 -40.46
C THR A 733 -32.96 -18.74 -40.99
N SER A 734 -34.07 -18.10 -40.67
CA SER A 734 -35.41 -18.49 -41.11
C SER A 734 -36.21 -17.29 -41.66
N SER A 735 -36.85 -17.43 -42.81
CA SER A 735 -37.77 -16.41 -43.34
C SER A 735 -39.26 -16.68 -43.08
N ALA A 736 -39.62 -17.86 -42.57
CA ALA A 736 -41.03 -18.27 -42.40
C ALA A 736 -41.35 -18.89 -41.03
N GLY A 737 -40.35 -19.42 -40.31
CA GLY A 737 -40.50 -20.02 -38.98
C GLY A 737 -39.57 -19.44 -37.92
N HIS A 738 -39.43 -20.15 -36.80
CA HIS A 738 -38.45 -19.86 -35.76
C HIS A 738 -37.01 -20.06 -36.27
N ALA A 739 -36.03 -19.38 -35.71
CA ALA A 739 -34.64 -19.70 -36.06
C ALA A 739 -34.21 -21.02 -35.42
N VAL A 740 -34.49 -21.21 -34.14
CA VAL A 740 -34.21 -22.44 -33.38
C VAL A 740 -35.38 -22.74 -32.45
N ARG A 741 -35.89 -23.98 -32.49
CA ARG A 741 -36.94 -24.47 -31.59
C ARG A 741 -36.53 -25.78 -30.95
N GLY A 742 -36.49 -25.83 -29.63
CA GLY A 742 -36.43 -27.07 -28.86
C GLY A 742 -37.69 -27.14 -28.03
N GLN A 743 -38.60 -28.05 -28.34
CA GLN A 743 -39.92 -28.08 -27.72
C GLN A 743 -39.81 -28.20 -26.19
N GLU A 744 -38.99 -29.11 -25.69
CA GLU A 744 -38.79 -29.28 -24.23
C GLU A 744 -37.77 -28.30 -23.65
N ALA A 745 -36.63 -28.15 -24.31
CA ALA A 745 -35.59 -27.22 -23.86
C ALA A 745 -34.65 -26.75 -24.97
N ILE A 746 -34.06 -25.59 -24.75
CA ILE A 746 -32.83 -25.15 -25.43
C ILE A 746 -31.76 -24.88 -24.37
N GLN A 747 -30.63 -25.57 -24.44
CA GLN A 747 -29.52 -25.42 -23.50
C GLN A 747 -28.22 -25.08 -24.22
N ILE A 748 -27.61 -23.95 -23.85
CA ILE A 748 -26.34 -23.48 -24.42
C ILE A 748 -25.26 -23.56 -23.34
N ASP A 749 -24.42 -24.58 -23.40
CA ASP A 749 -23.29 -24.75 -22.47
C ASP A 749 -22.03 -24.06 -22.96
N ALA A 750 -21.82 -24.07 -24.28
CA ALA A 750 -20.71 -23.41 -24.95
C ALA A 750 -21.01 -23.21 -26.44
N GLY A 751 -19.99 -22.87 -27.25
CA GLY A 751 -20.14 -22.63 -28.69
C GLY A 751 -20.70 -21.24 -29.03
N SER A 752 -20.98 -21.03 -30.31
CA SER A 752 -21.53 -19.78 -30.84
C SER A 752 -22.80 -20.05 -31.65
N ILE A 753 -23.88 -19.31 -31.39
CA ILE A 753 -25.14 -19.45 -32.13
C ILE A 753 -25.61 -18.09 -32.62
N ASN A 754 -25.78 -17.95 -33.93
CA ASN A 754 -26.38 -16.78 -34.56
C ASN A 754 -27.76 -17.16 -35.11
N ALA A 755 -28.81 -16.76 -34.40
CA ALA A 755 -30.20 -17.03 -34.76
C ALA A 755 -30.84 -15.80 -35.41
N LYS A 756 -31.51 -15.99 -36.56
CA LYS A 756 -32.18 -14.91 -37.28
C LYS A 756 -33.55 -15.33 -37.77
N THR A 757 -34.56 -14.50 -37.54
CA THR A 757 -35.84 -14.67 -38.23
C THR A 757 -36.48 -13.34 -38.63
N SER A 758 -37.05 -13.34 -39.84
CA SER A 758 -37.80 -12.20 -40.39
C SER A 758 -39.30 -12.42 -40.41
N ALA A 759 -39.79 -13.57 -39.97
CA ALA A 759 -41.21 -13.90 -39.97
C ALA A 759 -41.93 -13.28 -38.77
N ASP A 760 -43.09 -12.68 -39.01
CA ASP A 760 -43.96 -12.16 -37.95
C ASP A 760 -44.34 -13.27 -36.97
N MET A 761 -44.50 -12.90 -35.70
CA MET A 761 -44.80 -13.80 -34.58
C MET A 761 -43.74 -14.86 -34.29
N LYS A 762 -42.67 -14.98 -35.09
CA LYS A 762 -41.66 -16.03 -34.88
C LYS A 762 -40.55 -15.55 -33.96
N LYS A 763 -39.84 -16.54 -33.41
CA LYS A 763 -38.86 -16.33 -32.35
C LYS A 763 -37.47 -16.70 -32.83
N GLY A 764 -36.45 -16.07 -32.25
CA GLY A 764 -35.09 -16.55 -32.39
C GLY A 764 -34.98 -17.94 -31.79
N PHE A 765 -35.14 -18.02 -30.47
CA PHE A 765 -35.26 -19.26 -29.71
C PHE A 765 -36.69 -19.42 -29.20
N SER A 766 -37.23 -20.64 -29.31
CA SER A 766 -38.56 -20.98 -28.80
C SER A 766 -38.52 -22.32 -28.07
N SER A 767 -39.07 -22.36 -26.86
CA SER A 767 -39.31 -23.59 -26.10
C SER A 767 -40.63 -23.49 -25.34
N ASP A 768 -41.35 -24.61 -25.29
CA ASP A 768 -42.61 -24.77 -24.57
C ASP A 768 -42.35 -25.02 -23.06
N SER A 769 -41.08 -25.03 -22.62
CA SER A 769 -40.71 -25.15 -21.22
C SER A 769 -39.47 -24.34 -20.84
N LEU A 770 -38.26 -24.73 -21.28
CA LEU A 770 -37.02 -24.27 -20.68
C LEU A 770 -36.02 -23.67 -21.69
N VAL A 771 -35.42 -22.53 -21.35
CA VAL A 771 -34.22 -22.03 -22.04
C VAL A 771 -33.11 -21.74 -21.04
N VAL A 772 -31.91 -22.27 -21.26
CA VAL A 772 -30.75 -22.14 -20.37
C VAL A 772 -29.51 -21.70 -21.13
N PHE A 773 -28.81 -20.73 -20.57
CA PHE A 773 -27.47 -20.30 -20.98
C PHE A 773 -26.49 -20.53 -19.83
N ASN A 774 -25.65 -21.55 -19.95
CA ASN A 774 -24.55 -21.79 -19.02
C ASN A 774 -23.22 -21.19 -19.53
N GLY A 775 -23.08 -20.98 -20.84
CA GLY A 775 -21.87 -20.43 -21.45
C GLY A 775 -22.03 -20.10 -22.93
N GLY A 776 -20.91 -19.90 -23.62
CA GLY A 776 -20.87 -19.60 -25.07
C GLY A 776 -21.32 -18.18 -25.45
N THR A 777 -21.55 -17.97 -26.73
CA THR A 777 -22.01 -16.69 -27.30
C THR A 777 -23.24 -16.91 -28.17
N THR A 778 -24.36 -16.30 -27.82
CA THR A 778 -25.59 -16.34 -28.62
C THR A 778 -25.94 -14.94 -29.09
N LYS A 779 -26.13 -14.79 -30.40
CA LYS A 779 -26.64 -13.57 -31.02
C LYS A 779 -27.96 -13.86 -31.71
N ILE A 780 -28.97 -13.04 -31.44
CA ILE A 780 -30.31 -13.18 -32.01
C ILE A 780 -30.72 -11.88 -32.69
N ASP A 781 -30.98 -11.93 -34.00
CA ASP A 781 -31.48 -10.78 -34.77
C ASP A 781 -32.90 -11.08 -35.29
N ILE A 782 -33.88 -10.26 -34.89
CA ILE A 782 -35.29 -10.43 -35.25
C ILE A 782 -35.80 -9.17 -35.95
N THR A 783 -36.44 -9.36 -37.10
CA THR A 783 -37.10 -8.25 -37.84
C THR A 783 -38.60 -8.43 -38.01
N GLY A 784 -39.13 -9.64 -37.83
CA GLY A 784 -40.57 -9.91 -37.86
C GLY A 784 -41.28 -9.29 -36.66
N GLY A 785 -42.47 -8.74 -36.86
CA GLY A 785 -43.25 -8.05 -35.84
C GLY A 785 -44.33 -8.92 -35.18
N THR A 786 -45.28 -8.25 -34.55
CA THR A 786 -46.51 -8.85 -34.02
C THR A 786 -47.52 -9.08 -35.14
N ALA A 787 -48.21 -10.21 -35.13
CA ALA A 787 -49.37 -10.47 -35.98
C ALA A 787 -50.42 -11.32 -35.24
N TYR A 788 -51.57 -11.50 -35.87
CA TYR A 788 -52.66 -12.30 -35.32
C TYR A 788 -52.36 -13.79 -35.49
N ASP A 789 -52.36 -14.52 -34.38
CA ASP A 789 -52.23 -15.96 -34.35
C ASP A 789 -53.62 -16.59 -34.36
N SER A 790 -53.97 -17.26 -35.46
CA SER A 790 -55.27 -17.91 -35.59
C SER A 790 -55.41 -19.18 -34.75
N GLU A 791 -54.30 -19.80 -34.34
CA GLU A 791 -54.32 -21.02 -33.52
C GLU A 791 -54.68 -20.66 -32.07
N ASP A 792 -54.09 -19.58 -31.55
CA ASP A 792 -54.33 -19.08 -30.19
C ASP A 792 -55.46 -18.05 -30.11
N ALA A 793 -55.97 -17.59 -31.25
CA ALA A 793 -56.94 -16.51 -31.39
C ALA A 793 -56.51 -15.19 -30.70
N ASP A 794 -55.20 -14.95 -30.60
CA ASP A 794 -54.58 -13.80 -29.92
C ASP A 794 -53.48 -13.15 -30.80
N TYR A 795 -53.05 -11.93 -30.47
CA TYR A 795 -51.91 -11.29 -31.12
C TYR A 795 -50.60 -11.75 -30.48
N THR A 796 -49.76 -12.38 -31.28
CA THR A 796 -48.48 -12.94 -30.83
C THR A 796 -47.32 -12.08 -31.31
N SER A 797 -46.57 -11.49 -30.37
CA SER A 797 -45.36 -10.72 -30.70
C SER A 797 -44.17 -11.62 -31.00
N SER A 798 -43.27 -11.17 -31.88
CA SER A 798 -41.96 -11.80 -32.01
C SER A 798 -41.14 -11.66 -30.72
N ALA A 799 -40.19 -12.57 -30.51
CA ALA A 799 -39.26 -12.50 -29.39
C ALA A 799 -37.88 -13.01 -29.80
N GLY A 800 -36.82 -12.45 -29.20
CA GLY A 800 -35.49 -13.04 -29.31
C GLY A 800 -35.47 -14.43 -28.68
N VAL A 801 -35.83 -14.52 -27.40
CA VAL A 801 -36.01 -15.78 -26.66
C VAL A 801 -37.44 -15.87 -26.16
N LYS A 802 -38.07 -17.03 -26.37
CA LYS A 802 -39.35 -17.41 -25.80
C LYS A 802 -39.20 -18.72 -25.04
N ALA A 803 -39.48 -18.68 -23.74
CA ALA A 803 -39.58 -19.86 -22.88
C ALA A 803 -40.94 -19.83 -22.20
N ASP A 804 -41.73 -20.89 -22.31
CA ASP A 804 -43.08 -20.85 -21.75
C ASP A 804 -43.12 -21.00 -20.22
N LYS A 805 -42.08 -21.58 -19.61
CA LYS A 805 -41.98 -21.73 -18.15
C LYS A 805 -40.74 -21.03 -17.58
N LEU A 806 -39.55 -21.50 -17.93
CA LEU A 806 -38.33 -21.12 -17.24
C LEU A 806 -37.24 -20.60 -18.17
N PHE A 807 -36.57 -19.56 -17.70
CA PHE A 807 -35.38 -19.01 -18.32
C PHE A 807 -34.24 -18.92 -17.30
N TYR A 808 -33.05 -19.39 -17.69
CA TYR A 808 -31.83 -19.26 -16.90
C TYR A 808 -30.71 -18.63 -17.71
N MET A 809 -30.12 -17.58 -17.16
CA MET A 809 -28.84 -17.02 -17.58
C MET A 809 -27.81 -17.23 -16.47
N ASN A 810 -27.09 -18.35 -16.55
CA ASN A 810 -26.03 -18.73 -15.61
C ASN A 810 -24.65 -18.23 -16.06
N GLY A 811 -24.41 -18.14 -17.38
CA GLY A 811 -23.13 -17.71 -17.94
C GLY A 811 -23.18 -17.47 -19.45
N GLY A 812 -22.06 -17.04 -20.03
CA GLY A 812 -21.94 -16.74 -21.47
C GLY A 812 -22.41 -15.33 -21.85
N ASN A 813 -22.51 -15.09 -23.16
CA ASN A 813 -22.94 -13.81 -23.74
C ASN A 813 -24.21 -14.00 -24.57
N LEU A 814 -25.27 -13.27 -24.26
CA LEU A 814 -26.52 -13.24 -25.02
C LEU A 814 -26.76 -11.83 -25.54
N THR A 815 -26.75 -11.66 -26.87
CA THR A 815 -27.08 -10.40 -27.53
C THR A 815 -28.37 -10.57 -28.33
N ILE A 816 -29.36 -9.72 -28.10
CA ILE A 816 -30.64 -9.74 -28.81
C ILE A 816 -30.91 -8.37 -29.42
N THR A 817 -31.15 -8.33 -30.73
CA THR A 817 -31.70 -7.16 -31.42
C THR A 817 -33.05 -7.53 -32.01
N ASN A 818 -34.12 -6.85 -31.57
CA ASN A 818 -35.45 -7.01 -32.15
C ASN A 818 -35.99 -5.68 -32.67
N SER A 819 -36.09 -5.56 -34.00
CA SER A 819 -36.62 -4.36 -34.66
C SER A 819 -38.06 -4.54 -35.15
N GLY A 820 -38.69 -5.69 -34.92
CA GLY A 820 -40.08 -5.95 -35.30
C GLY A 820 -41.08 -5.20 -34.42
N ALA A 821 -42.19 -4.73 -35.00
CA ALA A 821 -43.20 -3.97 -34.26
C ALA A 821 -43.81 -4.77 -33.09
N GLY A 822 -43.86 -4.17 -31.90
CA GLY A 822 -44.23 -4.84 -30.64
C GLY A 822 -43.29 -5.98 -30.22
N GLY A 823 -42.09 -6.05 -30.80
CA GLY A 823 -41.14 -7.13 -30.59
C GLY A 823 -40.55 -7.15 -29.19
N LYS A 824 -40.26 -8.36 -28.70
CA LYS A 824 -39.68 -8.60 -27.38
C LYS A 824 -38.25 -9.11 -27.44
N GLY A 825 -37.45 -8.85 -26.41
CA GLY A 825 -36.12 -9.44 -26.27
C GLY A 825 -36.24 -10.84 -25.71
N ILE A 826 -36.48 -10.94 -24.40
CA ILE A 826 -36.79 -12.18 -23.69
C ILE A 826 -38.26 -12.13 -23.27
N ASN A 827 -39.00 -13.20 -23.57
CA ASN A 827 -40.38 -13.39 -23.13
C ASN A 827 -40.50 -14.75 -22.45
N VAL A 828 -40.61 -14.74 -21.13
CA VAL A 828 -40.87 -15.92 -20.33
C VAL A 828 -42.34 -15.91 -19.94
N GLY A 829 -43.08 -16.97 -20.16
CA GLY A 829 -44.49 -17.02 -19.78
C GLY A 829 -45.32 -17.85 -20.73
N SER A 830 -46.50 -18.30 -20.33
CA SER A 830 -47.42 -19.01 -21.23
C SER A 830 -48.85 -18.53 -21.04
N ASP A 831 -49.74 -19.01 -21.89
CA ASP A 831 -51.17 -18.73 -21.78
C ASP A 831 -51.89 -19.70 -20.83
N ASP A 832 -51.16 -20.68 -20.29
CA ASP A 832 -51.62 -21.62 -19.29
C ASP A 832 -51.47 -21.02 -17.88
N THR A 833 -52.60 -20.79 -17.22
CA THR A 833 -52.68 -20.20 -15.87
C THR A 833 -52.07 -21.06 -14.77
N THR A 834 -51.74 -22.32 -15.06
CA THR A 834 -51.11 -23.25 -14.10
C THR A 834 -49.59 -23.23 -14.18
N ASN A 835 -49.02 -22.59 -15.20
CA ASN A 835 -47.58 -22.53 -15.37
C ASN A 835 -46.96 -21.45 -14.48
N ASP A 836 -46.17 -21.90 -13.50
CA ASP A 836 -45.26 -21.02 -12.78
C ASP A 836 -44.12 -20.63 -13.71
N CYS A 837 -44.07 -19.34 -14.05
CA CYS A 837 -43.14 -18.80 -15.02
C CYS A 837 -42.08 -18.00 -14.29
N LYS A 838 -40.79 -18.29 -14.50
CA LYS A 838 -39.71 -17.63 -13.78
C LYS A 838 -38.48 -17.38 -14.65
N ALA A 839 -37.82 -16.26 -14.41
CA ALA A 839 -36.54 -15.92 -15.04
C ALA A 839 -35.47 -15.72 -13.98
N TYR A 840 -34.34 -16.41 -14.17
CA TYR A 840 -33.19 -16.35 -13.28
C TYR A 840 -31.98 -15.82 -14.03
N PHE A 841 -31.40 -14.75 -13.52
CA PHE A 841 -30.13 -14.19 -13.98
C PHE A 841 -29.12 -14.30 -12.85
N THR A 842 -28.26 -15.31 -12.95
CA THR A 842 -27.29 -15.67 -11.92
C THR A 842 -25.85 -15.37 -12.37
N GLY A 843 -25.61 -15.17 -13.68
CA GLY A 843 -24.31 -14.80 -14.24
C GLY A 843 -24.38 -14.36 -15.71
N GLY A 844 -23.20 -14.27 -16.35
CA GLY A 844 -23.05 -13.93 -17.77
C GLY A 844 -23.38 -12.49 -18.16
N ASN A 845 -23.44 -12.24 -19.46
CA ASN A 845 -23.67 -10.93 -20.07
C ASN A 845 -24.90 -10.98 -20.98
N VAL A 846 -25.89 -10.12 -20.73
CA VAL A 846 -27.12 -9.99 -21.52
C VAL A 846 -27.19 -8.58 -22.07
N ASP A 847 -27.28 -8.43 -23.40
CA ASP A 847 -27.42 -7.15 -24.08
C ASP A 847 -28.60 -7.19 -25.05
N ILE A 848 -29.67 -6.47 -24.70
CA ILE A 848 -30.95 -6.50 -25.41
C ILE A 848 -31.27 -5.11 -25.92
N THR A 849 -31.58 -5.00 -27.22
CA THR A 849 -32.15 -3.80 -27.82
C THR A 849 -33.42 -4.16 -28.59
N CYS A 850 -34.55 -3.62 -28.15
CA CYS A 850 -35.84 -3.72 -28.83
C CYS A 850 -36.24 -2.34 -29.34
N SER A 851 -36.28 -2.17 -30.66
CA SER A 851 -36.47 -0.87 -31.33
C SER A 851 -37.69 -0.81 -32.24
N GLY A 852 -38.50 -1.86 -32.26
CA GLY A 852 -39.72 -1.92 -33.05
C GLY A 852 -40.72 -0.83 -32.67
N ALA A 853 -41.51 -0.38 -33.65
CA ALA A 853 -42.61 0.54 -33.39
C ALA A 853 -43.70 -0.12 -32.53
N TYR A 854 -44.53 0.69 -31.88
CA TYR A 854 -45.75 0.22 -31.22
C TYR A 854 -46.69 -0.45 -32.24
N TYR A 855 -47.17 -1.65 -31.93
CA TYR A 855 -48.14 -2.35 -32.75
C TYR A 855 -49.56 -2.03 -32.28
N THR A 856 -50.26 -1.18 -33.02
CA THR A 856 -51.53 -0.58 -32.60
C THR A 856 -52.68 -1.57 -32.45
N THR A 857 -52.80 -2.55 -33.35
CA THR A 857 -53.99 -3.42 -33.43
C THR A 857 -54.02 -4.46 -32.31
N GLY A 858 -52.86 -4.89 -31.84
CA GLY A 858 -52.69 -5.84 -30.74
C GLY A 858 -52.10 -5.20 -29.49
N GLU A 859 -52.11 -3.87 -29.41
CA GLU A 859 -51.67 -3.07 -28.26
C GLU A 859 -50.33 -3.53 -27.65
N SER A 860 -49.32 -3.73 -28.50
CA SER A 860 -48.03 -4.30 -28.08
C SER A 860 -46.87 -3.33 -28.36
N GLY A 861 -46.22 -2.89 -27.28
CA GLY A 861 -44.98 -2.10 -27.32
C GLY A 861 -43.72 -2.96 -27.39
N ALA A 862 -42.60 -2.31 -27.70
CA ALA A 862 -41.30 -2.97 -27.66
C ALA A 862 -40.92 -3.25 -26.20
N LYS A 863 -40.70 -4.52 -25.84
CA LYS A 863 -40.31 -4.90 -24.48
C LYS A 863 -38.97 -5.61 -24.44
N GLY A 864 -38.08 -5.20 -23.55
CA GLY A 864 -36.78 -5.86 -23.44
C GLY A 864 -36.88 -7.25 -22.83
N ILE A 865 -37.24 -7.31 -21.56
CA ILE A 865 -37.50 -8.54 -20.81
C ILE A 865 -38.92 -8.50 -20.29
N LYS A 866 -39.70 -9.54 -20.57
CA LYS A 866 -41.03 -9.75 -20.00
C LYS A 866 -41.08 -11.12 -19.36
N VAL A 867 -41.47 -11.19 -18.09
CA VAL A 867 -41.60 -12.43 -17.33
C VAL A 867 -43.03 -12.56 -16.84
N GLY A 868 -43.71 -13.62 -17.27
CA GLY A 868 -45.08 -13.96 -16.96
C GLY A 868 -46.16 -13.29 -17.81
N LYS A 869 -47.40 -13.63 -17.46
CA LYS A 869 -48.64 -13.06 -18.02
C LYS A 869 -49.57 -12.71 -16.87
N LYS A 870 -50.25 -11.57 -16.99
CA LYS A 870 -51.31 -11.17 -16.06
C LYS A 870 -52.59 -11.86 -16.50
N PHE A 871 -53.14 -12.74 -15.64
CA PHE A 871 -54.41 -13.45 -15.93
C PHE A 871 -55.61 -12.77 -15.28
N SER A 872 -55.41 -12.17 -14.11
CA SER A 872 -56.39 -11.33 -13.43
C SER A 872 -55.70 -10.32 -12.52
N SER A 873 -56.46 -9.50 -11.79
CA SER A 873 -55.90 -8.58 -10.79
C SER A 873 -55.32 -9.29 -9.56
N THR A 874 -55.59 -10.58 -9.37
CA THR A 874 -55.15 -11.36 -8.20
C THR A 874 -54.35 -12.63 -8.57
N SER A 875 -54.21 -12.91 -9.86
CA SER A 875 -53.52 -14.08 -10.39
C SER A 875 -52.40 -13.61 -11.30
N LEU A 876 -51.23 -13.50 -10.69
CA LEU A 876 -49.98 -13.13 -11.31
C LEU A 876 -49.08 -14.37 -11.34
N THR A 877 -48.40 -14.56 -12.46
CA THR A 877 -47.30 -15.52 -12.62
C THR A 877 -46.18 -14.74 -13.26
N GLY A 878 -44.92 -15.07 -13.00
CA GLY A 878 -43.80 -14.39 -13.65
C GLY A 878 -42.80 -13.76 -12.72
N ASP A 879 -42.13 -14.53 -11.85
CA ASP A 879 -41.11 -13.96 -10.97
C ASP A 879 -39.77 -13.81 -11.68
N MET A 880 -39.09 -12.70 -11.42
CA MET A 880 -37.76 -12.42 -11.96
C MET A 880 -36.76 -12.24 -10.83
N TYR A 881 -35.66 -12.98 -10.92
CA TYR A 881 -34.57 -12.95 -9.95
C TYR A 881 -33.26 -12.59 -10.62
N VAL A 882 -32.59 -11.56 -10.12
CA VAL A 882 -31.26 -11.13 -10.54
C VAL A 882 -30.32 -11.23 -9.35
N SER A 883 -29.42 -12.20 -9.41
CA SER A 883 -28.41 -12.43 -8.36
C SER A 883 -26.97 -12.29 -8.86
N GLY A 884 -26.77 -12.18 -10.18
CA GLY A 884 -25.46 -11.99 -10.79
C GLY A 884 -25.54 -11.61 -12.27
N GLY A 885 -24.37 -11.46 -12.91
CA GLY A 885 -24.24 -11.09 -14.32
C GLY A 885 -24.36 -9.59 -14.61
N VAL A 886 -24.26 -9.23 -15.89
CA VAL A 886 -24.43 -7.87 -16.42
C VAL A 886 -25.56 -7.88 -17.44
N ILE A 887 -26.68 -7.22 -17.12
CA ILE A 887 -27.92 -7.23 -17.88
C ILE A 887 -28.19 -5.80 -18.34
N THR A 888 -28.11 -5.57 -19.64
CA THR A 888 -28.32 -4.28 -20.27
C THR A 888 -29.49 -4.37 -21.23
N VAL A 889 -30.54 -3.57 -20.99
CA VAL A 889 -31.81 -3.70 -21.68
C VAL A 889 -32.30 -2.34 -22.17
N ARG A 890 -32.58 -2.24 -23.47
CA ARG A 890 -33.02 -1.01 -24.12
C ARG A 890 -34.33 -1.25 -24.87
N ALA A 891 -35.41 -0.65 -24.40
CA ALA A 891 -36.70 -0.59 -25.09
C ALA A 891 -36.88 0.80 -25.70
N ILE A 892 -36.52 0.92 -26.98
CA ILE A 892 -36.36 2.19 -27.70
C ILE A 892 -37.35 2.35 -28.86
N GLY A 893 -38.58 1.89 -28.67
CA GLY A 893 -39.61 1.93 -29.71
C GLY A 893 -39.82 3.34 -30.28
N SER A 894 -40.07 3.41 -31.59
CA SER A 894 -40.07 4.66 -32.36
C SER A 894 -41.27 5.58 -32.13
N ASN A 895 -42.27 5.15 -31.36
CA ASN A 895 -43.44 5.98 -31.04
C ASN A 895 -43.33 6.49 -29.60
N SER A 896 -43.26 7.81 -29.45
CA SER A 896 -42.98 8.49 -28.17
C SER A 896 -44.25 8.95 -27.43
N SER A 897 -45.42 8.41 -27.75
CA SER A 897 -46.59 8.61 -26.90
C SER A 897 -46.38 7.86 -25.58
N ARG A 898 -46.71 8.49 -24.44
CA ARG A 898 -46.67 7.85 -23.12
C ARG A 898 -47.43 6.51 -23.12
N ASP A 899 -48.50 6.41 -23.91
CA ASP A 899 -49.35 5.21 -24.00
C ASP A 899 -48.81 4.10 -24.93
N SER A 900 -47.54 4.13 -25.33
CA SER A 900 -46.98 3.13 -26.26
C SER A 900 -46.41 1.88 -25.58
N GLY A 901 -46.43 1.80 -24.24
CA GLY A 901 -46.13 0.57 -23.50
C GLY A 901 -44.75 -0.05 -23.78
N ASN A 902 -43.74 0.76 -24.13
CA ASN A 902 -42.38 0.26 -24.26
C ASN A 902 -41.79 0.17 -22.86
N GLU A 903 -41.52 -1.03 -22.37
CA GLU A 903 -40.91 -1.25 -21.06
C GLU A 903 -39.63 -2.05 -21.24
N ALA A 904 -38.53 -1.62 -20.60
CA ALA A 904 -37.29 -2.36 -20.73
C ALA A 904 -37.35 -3.67 -19.95
N VAL A 905 -37.80 -3.66 -18.70
CA VAL A 905 -37.94 -4.86 -17.87
C VAL A 905 -39.30 -4.87 -17.20
N GLU A 906 -40.05 -5.96 -17.39
CA GLU A 906 -41.39 -6.16 -16.83
C GLU A 906 -41.48 -7.54 -16.18
N SER A 907 -41.57 -7.57 -14.84
CA SER A 907 -41.93 -8.75 -14.08
C SER A 907 -43.43 -8.72 -13.80
N LYS A 908 -44.17 -9.78 -14.17
CA LYS A 908 -45.59 -9.89 -13.84
C LYS A 908 -45.84 -10.46 -12.45
N GLY A 909 -44.83 -11.00 -11.78
CA GLY A 909 -44.83 -11.35 -10.36
C GLY A 909 -43.88 -10.44 -9.59
N VAL A 910 -43.11 -11.04 -8.67
CA VAL A 910 -42.09 -10.36 -7.89
C VAL A 910 -40.86 -10.06 -8.76
N LEU A 911 -40.19 -8.95 -8.48
CA LEU A 911 -38.84 -8.69 -8.98
C LEU A 911 -37.87 -8.61 -7.80
N GLU A 912 -36.84 -9.44 -7.81
CA GLU A 912 -35.80 -9.41 -6.78
C GLU A 912 -34.41 -9.22 -7.41
N VAL A 913 -33.69 -8.21 -6.91
CA VAL A 913 -32.27 -8.00 -7.21
C VAL A 913 -31.47 -8.19 -5.93
N SER A 914 -30.69 -9.26 -5.89
CA SER A 914 -29.79 -9.62 -4.78
C SER A 914 -28.31 -9.62 -5.17
N GLY A 915 -27.98 -9.21 -6.40
CA GLY A 915 -26.61 -9.08 -6.90
C GLY A 915 -26.57 -8.69 -8.38
N GLY A 916 -25.37 -8.66 -8.98
CA GLY A 916 -25.19 -8.35 -10.41
C GLY A 916 -25.41 -6.87 -10.79
N GLU A 917 -25.49 -6.62 -12.10
CA GLU A 917 -25.78 -5.31 -12.70
C GLU A 917 -27.02 -5.41 -13.60
N LEU A 918 -28.04 -4.60 -13.32
CA LEU A 918 -29.25 -4.45 -14.11
C LEU A 918 -29.39 -3.00 -14.57
N PHE A 919 -29.20 -2.77 -15.87
CA PHE A 919 -29.47 -1.51 -16.54
C PHE A 919 -30.67 -1.65 -17.47
N ALA A 920 -31.63 -0.74 -17.32
CA ALA A 920 -32.82 -0.66 -18.14
C ALA A 920 -33.05 0.76 -18.62
N TYR A 921 -33.29 0.90 -19.93
CA TYR A 921 -33.62 2.17 -20.58
C TYR A 921 -34.92 2.05 -21.39
N SER A 922 -35.88 2.91 -21.11
CA SER A 922 -37.16 2.99 -21.83
C SER A 922 -37.44 4.38 -22.39
N THR A 923 -38.07 4.44 -23.58
CA THR A 923 -38.45 5.70 -24.23
C THR A 923 -39.85 6.20 -23.88
N SER A 924 -40.78 5.35 -23.41
CA SER A 924 -42.18 5.75 -23.22
C SER A 924 -42.83 5.30 -21.92
N ASP A 925 -42.60 4.06 -21.48
CA ASP A 925 -43.15 3.52 -20.23
C ASP A 925 -42.02 3.29 -19.20
N ASP A 926 -42.29 2.56 -18.13
CA ASP A 926 -41.31 2.34 -17.06
C ASP A 926 -40.04 1.65 -17.57
N ALA A 927 -38.90 2.02 -16.99
CA ALA A 927 -37.67 1.31 -17.34
C ALA A 927 -37.66 -0.09 -16.71
N ILE A 928 -38.04 -0.18 -15.44
CA ILE A 928 -38.18 -1.44 -14.71
C ILE A 928 -39.52 -1.41 -13.96
N ASN A 929 -40.36 -2.41 -14.20
CA ASN A 929 -41.65 -2.57 -13.57
C ASN A 929 -41.80 -3.95 -12.94
N SER A 930 -42.28 -3.98 -11.70
CA SER A 930 -42.79 -5.18 -11.03
C SER A 930 -44.29 -5.04 -10.81
N ALA A 931 -45.07 -6.03 -11.26
CA ALA A 931 -46.51 -6.05 -11.00
C ALA A 931 -46.86 -6.45 -9.56
N ASP A 932 -45.90 -7.02 -8.81
CA ASP A 932 -45.97 -7.25 -7.37
C ASP A 932 -44.76 -6.59 -6.67
N ASP A 933 -44.36 -7.05 -5.49
CA ASP A 933 -43.24 -6.48 -4.74
C ASP A 933 -41.93 -6.42 -5.56
N PHE A 934 -41.22 -5.30 -5.45
CA PHE A 934 -39.86 -5.13 -5.99
C PHE A 934 -38.87 -5.01 -4.82
N THR A 935 -37.93 -5.96 -4.71
CA THR A 935 -36.90 -5.95 -3.68
C THR A 935 -35.50 -5.78 -4.28
N ILE A 936 -34.73 -4.82 -3.76
CA ILE A 936 -33.30 -4.65 -4.02
C ILE A 936 -32.55 -4.84 -2.69
N THR A 937 -31.81 -5.94 -2.58
CA THR A 937 -30.99 -6.26 -1.39
C THR A 937 -29.53 -5.90 -1.62
N GLU A 938 -28.98 -6.19 -2.81
CA GLU A 938 -27.61 -5.82 -3.22
C GLU A 938 -27.57 -5.52 -4.73
N GLY A 939 -26.36 -5.44 -5.32
CA GLY A 939 -26.17 -5.23 -6.75
C GLY A 939 -26.19 -3.77 -7.20
N TYR A 940 -26.17 -3.58 -8.52
CA TYR A 940 -26.21 -2.30 -9.21
C TYR A 940 -27.47 -2.24 -10.07
N VAL A 941 -28.43 -1.38 -9.73
CA VAL A 941 -29.70 -1.24 -10.46
C VAL A 941 -29.83 0.16 -11.03
N CYS A 942 -30.12 0.26 -12.32
CA CYS A 942 -30.36 1.52 -13.01
C CYS A 942 -31.59 1.44 -13.90
N GLY A 943 -32.57 2.28 -13.60
CA GLY A 943 -33.77 2.46 -14.42
C GLY A 943 -33.85 3.90 -14.96
N ILE A 944 -33.80 4.06 -16.27
CA ILE A 944 -33.96 5.37 -16.91
C ILE A 944 -35.15 5.30 -17.86
N SER A 945 -36.21 6.04 -17.54
CA SER A 945 -37.32 6.26 -18.47
C SER A 945 -37.38 7.72 -18.90
N THR A 946 -37.65 7.94 -20.19
CA THR A 946 -37.95 9.27 -20.72
C THR A 946 -39.44 9.56 -20.86
N GLY A 947 -40.30 8.56 -20.63
CA GLY A 947 -41.75 8.69 -20.74
C GLY A 947 -42.54 8.42 -19.46
N ASN A 948 -41.98 7.64 -18.53
CA ASN A 948 -42.61 7.24 -17.27
C ASN A 948 -41.60 7.15 -16.09
N ASP A 949 -41.84 6.28 -15.10
CA ASP A 949 -41.00 6.12 -13.92
C ASP A 949 -39.67 5.41 -14.25
N GLY A 950 -38.64 5.72 -13.46
CA GLY A 950 -37.37 5.04 -13.58
C GLY A 950 -37.49 3.59 -13.12
N LEU A 951 -38.03 3.41 -11.91
CA LEU A 951 -38.31 2.12 -11.28
C LEU A 951 -39.73 2.16 -10.72
N ASP A 952 -40.56 1.20 -11.10
CA ASP A 952 -41.94 1.05 -10.66
C ASP A 952 -42.17 -0.30 -9.95
N SER A 953 -43.04 -0.26 -8.95
CA SER A 953 -43.54 -1.43 -8.23
C SER A 953 -45.02 -1.23 -7.93
N ASN A 954 -45.85 -2.09 -8.48
CA ASN A 954 -47.27 -2.16 -8.17
C ASN A 954 -47.53 -2.87 -6.81
N GLY A 955 -46.51 -3.53 -6.24
CA GLY A 955 -46.46 -4.00 -4.85
C GLY A 955 -45.67 -3.05 -3.93
N ASN A 956 -45.21 -3.54 -2.78
CA ASN A 956 -44.26 -2.81 -1.96
C ASN A 956 -42.87 -2.80 -2.62
N PHE A 957 -42.18 -1.66 -2.55
CA PHE A 957 -40.80 -1.56 -3.01
C PHE A 957 -39.87 -1.54 -1.81
N TYR A 958 -38.99 -2.54 -1.68
CA TYR A 958 -37.96 -2.61 -0.66
C TYR A 958 -36.57 -2.30 -1.23
N ILE A 959 -35.93 -1.24 -0.74
CA ILE A 959 -34.50 -0.97 -0.97
C ILE A 959 -33.76 -1.19 0.35
N LYS A 960 -33.05 -2.32 0.42
CA LYS A 960 -32.32 -2.79 1.60
C LYS A 960 -30.80 -2.62 1.45
N GLY A 961 -30.30 -2.44 0.23
CA GLY A 961 -28.87 -2.27 -0.06
C GLY A 961 -28.60 -1.94 -1.53
N GLY A 962 -27.37 -2.20 -1.99
CA GLY A 962 -26.94 -1.98 -3.38
C GLY A 962 -26.70 -0.52 -3.77
N VAL A 963 -26.42 -0.30 -5.06
CA VAL A 963 -26.29 1.01 -5.71
C VAL A 963 -27.45 1.18 -6.68
N VAL A 964 -28.32 2.16 -6.42
CA VAL A 964 -29.55 2.38 -7.17
C VAL A 964 -29.52 3.75 -7.85
N MET A 965 -29.59 3.75 -9.17
CA MET A 965 -29.76 4.94 -9.99
C MET A 965 -31.14 4.91 -10.65
N ALA A 966 -31.86 6.03 -10.60
CA ALA A 966 -33.14 6.10 -11.30
C ALA A 966 -33.42 7.50 -11.89
N ALA A 967 -34.12 7.54 -13.02
CA ALA A 967 -34.51 8.76 -13.70
C ALA A 967 -35.85 8.62 -14.41
N SER A 968 -36.73 9.62 -14.26
CA SER A 968 -38.10 9.61 -14.78
C SER A 968 -38.44 10.75 -15.73
N ALA A 969 -39.62 10.64 -16.37
CA ALA A 969 -40.30 11.69 -17.13
C ALA A 969 -41.11 12.63 -16.22
N GLY A 970 -41.37 13.87 -16.66
CA GLY A 970 -41.82 14.93 -15.74
C GLY A 970 -43.11 14.61 -15.01
N SER A 971 -43.28 15.19 -13.82
CA SER A 971 -44.47 15.15 -12.95
C SER A 971 -45.77 14.81 -13.72
N PRO A 972 -46.57 13.84 -13.25
CA PRO A 972 -46.59 13.27 -11.90
C PRO A 972 -45.50 12.23 -11.56
N GLU A 973 -44.82 11.68 -12.57
CA GLU A 973 -43.89 10.55 -12.40
C GLU A 973 -42.67 10.91 -11.53
N VAL A 974 -42.14 9.90 -10.86
CA VAL A 974 -41.02 9.96 -9.92
C VAL A 974 -39.90 9.01 -10.34
N GLY A 975 -38.71 9.19 -9.77
CA GLY A 975 -37.61 8.28 -10.10
C GLY A 975 -37.87 6.85 -9.62
N ILE A 976 -38.53 6.72 -8.47
CA ILE A 976 -38.88 5.45 -7.82
C ILE A 976 -40.32 5.53 -7.31
N ASP A 977 -41.19 4.68 -7.83
CA ASP A 977 -42.61 4.56 -7.49
C ASP A 977 -42.91 3.18 -6.85
N ALA A 978 -43.79 3.15 -5.85
CA ALA A 978 -44.20 1.96 -5.11
C ALA A 978 -45.72 1.93 -4.85
N ASN A 979 -46.52 2.58 -5.70
CA ASN A 979 -47.99 2.54 -5.71
C ASN A 979 -48.61 2.83 -4.32
N SER A 980 -48.17 3.89 -3.65
CA SER A 980 -48.66 4.25 -2.32
C SER A 980 -50.14 4.66 -2.33
N GLU A 981 -50.68 5.06 -3.49
CA GLU A 981 -52.11 5.26 -3.70
C GLU A 981 -52.92 3.96 -3.60
N GLY A 982 -52.31 2.80 -3.89
CA GLY A 982 -52.85 1.46 -3.67
C GLY A 982 -52.69 0.95 -2.23
N GLY A 983 -52.15 1.76 -1.32
CA GLY A 983 -51.85 1.38 0.06
C GLY A 983 -50.54 0.60 0.22
N LYS A 984 -49.72 0.54 -0.83
CA LYS A 984 -48.35 0.02 -0.82
C LYS A 984 -47.38 1.11 -0.35
N LYS A 985 -46.08 0.82 -0.35
CA LYS A 985 -45.07 1.76 0.13
C LYS A 985 -43.67 1.44 -0.36
N LEU A 986 -42.89 2.49 -0.60
CA LEU A 986 -41.43 2.43 -0.73
C LEU A 986 -40.77 2.40 0.65
N TYR A 987 -39.98 1.36 0.92
CA TYR A 987 -39.16 1.21 2.12
C TYR A 987 -37.68 1.35 1.79
N VAL A 988 -37.05 2.44 2.25
CA VAL A 988 -35.61 2.66 2.12
C VAL A 988 -34.95 2.41 3.47
N THR A 989 -34.30 1.26 3.59
CA THR A 989 -33.61 0.80 4.81
C THR A 989 -32.10 0.70 4.65
N GLY A 990 -31.60 0.70 3.41
CA GLY A 990 -30.17 0.64 3.08
C GLY A 990 -29.87 1.14 1.67
N GLY A 991 -28.60 1.10 1.27
CA GLY A 991 -28.13 1.32 -0.11
C GLY A 991 -27.60 2.72 -0.42
N VAL A 992 -27.08 2.91 -1.63
CA VAL A 992 -26.63 4.20 -2.17
C VAL A 992 -27.55 4.61 -3.31
N LEU A 993 -28.36 5.64 -3.10
CA LEU A 993 -29.29 6.15 -4.11
C LEU A 993 -28.70 7.34 -4.86
N PHE A 994 -28.96 7.40 -6.17
CA PHE A 994 -28.78 8.57 -7.03
C PHE A 994 -30.00 8.70 -7.95
N VAL A 995 -31.02 9.43 -7.49
CA VAL A 995 -32.36 9.40 -8.09
C VAL A 995 -32.78 10.79 -8.55
N THR A 996 -32.97 10.98 -9.85
CA THR A 996 -33.60 12.17 -10.43
C THR A 996 -35.11 11.96 -10.58
N GLY A 997 -35.91 13.00 -10.36
CA GLY A 997 -37.37 12.92 -10.30
C GLY A 997 -37.91 12.83 -8.87
N GLY A 998 -37.10 12.32 -7.95
CA GLY A 998 -37.45 12.16 -6.52
C GLY A 998 -37.97 10.77 -6.20
N LEU A 999 -38.34 10.56 -4.93
CA LEU A 999 -39.01 9.35 -4.47
C LEU A 999 -40.51 9.63 -4.37
N GLU A 1000 -41.32 8.57 -4.39
CA GLU A 1000 -42.76 8.64 -4.17
C GLU A 1000 -43.15 9.28 -2.82
N SER A 1001 -44.32 9.92 -2.77
CA SER A 1001 -44.90 10.47 -1.55
C SER A 1001 -45.46 9.35 -0.66
N GLY A 1002 -45.01 9.29 0.60
CA GLY A 1002 -45.43 8.28 1.58
C GLY A 1002 -44.35 7.26 1.91
N ALA A 1003 -43.19 7.34 1.25
CA ALA A 1003 -42.03 6.48 1.48
C ALA A 1003 -41.61 6.40 2.96
N SER A 1004 -41.33 5.18 3.43
CA SER A 1004 -40.73 4.91 4.74
C SER A 1004 -39.21 4.94 4.63
N LEU A 1005 -38.61 6.01 5.15
CA LEU A 1005 -37.16 6.23 5.08
C LEU A 1005 -36.53 5.96 6.45
N THR A 1006 -36.04 4.73 6.65
CA THR A 1006 -35.26 4.39 7.86
C THR A 1006 -33.79 4.77 7.67
N GLN A 1007 -33.27 4.62 6.45
CA GLN A 1007 -32.03 5.27 6.06
C GLN A 1007 -32.30 6.75 5.72
N THR A 1008 -31.41 7.64 6.17
CA THR A 1008 -31.54 9.06 5.86
C THR A 1008 -31.31 9.31 4.37
N CYS A 1009 -32.24 10.04 3.74
CA CYS A 1009 -32.12 10.49 2.35
C CYS A 1009 -31.98 12.03 2.32
N TYR A 1010 -31.33 12.53 1.27
CA TYR A 1010 -31.00 13.94 1.12
C TYR A 1010 -31.42 14.46 -0.24
N LYS A 1011 -31.94 15.68 -0.27
CA LYS A 1011 -32.29 16.40 -1.49
C LYS A 1011 -31.18 17.40 -1.84
N ALA A 1012 -30.74 17.38 -3.09
CA ALA A 1012 -29.86 18.40 -3.64
C ALA A 1012 -30.58 19.75 -3.77
N SER A 1013 -29.87 20.84 -3.47
CA SER A 1013 -30.39 22.21 -3.62
C SER A 1013 -30.81 22.52 -5.06
N SER A 1014 -30.11 21.93 -6.02
CA SER A 1014 -30.39 21.97 -7.46
C SER A 1014 -29.58 20.88 -8.15
N TYR A 1015 -29.95 20.55 -9.39
CA TYR A 1015 -29.12 19.73 -10.26
C TYR A 1015 -29.27 20.18 -11.73
N THR A 1016 -28.19 20.04 -12.49
CA THR A 1016 -28.09 20.19 -13.95
C THR A 1016 -28.13 18.81 -14.62
N LYS A 1017 -28.83 18.71 -15.74
CA LYS A 1017 -28.99 17.50 -16.56
C LYS A 1017 -27.81 17.26 -17.50
N GLY A 1018 -27.56 16.02 -17.89
CA GLY A 1018 -26.56 15.64 -18.89
C GLY A 1018 -25.10 15.73 -18.43
N ILE A 1019 -24.86 16.04 -17.15
CA ILE A 1019 -23.51 16.21 -16.59
C ILE A 1019 -23.20 15.14 -15.52
N TRP A 1020 -21.91 14.98 -15.25
CA TRP A 1020 -21.38 14.09 -14.23
C TRP A 1020 -21.44 14.69 -12.82
N TYR A 1021 -21.77 13.84 -11.87
CA TYR A 1021 -21.79 14.09 -10.43
C TYR A 1021 -20.90 13.09 -9.72
N GLY A 1022 -20.16 13.57 -8.73
CA GLY A 1022 -19.42 12.76 -7.78
C GLY A 1022 -20.17 12.69 -6.47
N LEU A 1023 -20.54 11.49 -6.04
CA LEU A 1023 -21.19 11.20 -4.76
C LEU A 1023 -20.17 10.48 -3.86
N THR A 1024 -19.88 11.04 -2.69
CA THR A 1024 -19.06 10.36 -1.66
C THR A 1024 -19.95 9.96 -0.50
N VAL A 1025 -19.89 8.69 -0.08
CA VAL A 1025 -20.56 8.14 1.11
C VAL A 1025 -19.49 7.48 1.98
N GLY A 1026 -19.19 8.05 3.15
CA GLY A 1026 -18.06 7.63 3.97
C GLY A 1026 -16.74 7.67 3.17
N SER A 1027 -16.05 6.53 3.05
CA SER A 1027 -14.82 6.39 2.27
C SER A 1027 -15.04 6.05 0.79
N LYS A 1028 -16.28 5.74 0.37
CA LYS A 1028 -16.59 5.29 -1.00
C LYS A 1028 -17.00 6.46 -1.88
N THR A 1029 -16.50 6.48 -3.11
CA THR A 1029 -16.84 7.48 -4.14
C THR A 1029 -17.52 6.82 -5.34
N TYR A 1030 -18.57 7.45 -5.83
CA TYR A 1030 -19.34 7.03 -7.00
C TYR A 1030 -19.42 8.19 -7.99
N ALA A 1031 -19.43 7.88 -9.28
CA ALA A 1031 -19.67 8.86 -10.33
C ALA A 1031 -20.90 8.50 -11.15
N PHE A 1032 -21.86 9.41 -11.23
CA PHE A 1032 -23.13 9.22 -11.95
C PHE A 1032 -23.34 10.36 -12.94
N LYS A 1033 -23.85 10.05 -14.13
CA LYS A 1033 -24.22 11.02 -15.15
C LYS A 1033 -25.72 11.17 -15.16
N THR A 1034 -26.20 12.38 -14.89
CA THR A 1034 -27.65 12.66 -15.02
C THR A 1034 -28.10 12.52 -16.46
N HIS A 1035 -29.26 11.89 -16.69
CA HIS A 1035 -29.80 11.74 -18.03
C HIS A 1035 -30.15 13.11 -18.65
N SER A 1036 -29.93 13.29 -19.95
CA SER A 1036 -30.21 14.57 -20.64
C SER A 1036 -31.71 14.90 -20.66
N SER A 1037 -32.54 13.87 -20.79
CA SER A 1037 -34.00 13.96 -20.75
C SER A 1037 -34.59 13.79 -19.35
N ALA A 1038 -33.77 13.57 -18.30
CA ALA A 1038 -34.27 13.44 -16.93
C ALA A 1038 -35.17 14.64 -16.61
N SER A 1039 -36.28 14.39 -15.93
CA SER A 1039 -37.27 15.41 -15.65
C SER A 1039 -37.27 15.82 -14.17
N GLY A 1040 -38.06 16.85 -13.83
CA GLY A 1040 -38.14 17.36 -12.46
C GLY A 1040 -36.91 18.15 -12.00
N ASN A 1041 -37.05 18.79 -10.84
CA ASN A 1041 -36.00 19.63 -10.22
C ASN A 1041 -35.42 19.00 -8.94
N THR A 1042 -35.73 17.72 -8.69
CA THR A 1042 -35.33 17.00 -7.48
C THR A 1042 -34.32 15.92 -7.84
N LEU A 1043 -33.15 15.98 -7.19
CA LEU A 1043 -32.17 14.90 -7.12
C LEU A 1043 -32.09 14.45 -5.66
N VAL A 1044 -32.37 13.18 -5.43
CA VAL A 1044 -32.27 12.53 -4.11
C VAL A 1044 -31.04 11.65 -4.09
N VAL A 1045 -30.26 11.76 -3.02
CA VAL A 1045 -29.11 10.89 -2.74
C VAL A 1045 -29.22 10.30 -1.34
N SER A 1046 -28.62 9.14 -1.13
CA SER A 1046 -28.60 8.50 0.19
C SER A 1046 -27.33 7.70 0.42
N GLY A 1047 -27.10 7.32 1.67
CA GLY A 1047 -26.05 6.40 2.10
C GLY A 1047 -26.20 6.07 3.58
N GLN A 1048 -25.45 5.06 4.05
CA GLN A 1048 -25.40 4.73 5.49
C GLN A 1048 -24.78 5.86 6.34
N GLU A 1049 -23.96 6.70 5.71
CA GLU A 1049 -23.41 7.93 6.27
C GLU A 1049 -23.93 9.15 5.50
N THR A 1050 -23.78 10.35 6.07
CA THR A 1050 -24.13 11.60 5.39
C THR A 1050 -23.29 11.76 4.11
N PRO A 1051 -23.90 11.78 2.91
CA PRO A 1051 -23.16 11.89 1.67
C PRO A 1051 -22.63 13.31 1.43
N THR A 1052 -21.62 13.43 0.58
CA THR A 1052 -21.25 14.69 -0.08
C THR A 1052 -21.45 14.57 -1.59
N LEU A 1053 -21.88 15.66 -2.23
CA LEU A 1053 -22.21 15.67 -3.66
C LEU A 1053 -21.49 16.82 -4.37
N LYS A 1054 -20.86 16.53 -5.51
CA LYS A 1054 -20.23 17.50 -6.40
C LYS A 1054 -20.79 17.41 -7.81
N SER A 1055 -21.08 18.54 -8.44
CA SER A 1055 -21.55 18.62 -9.83
C SER A 1055 -20.43 19.05 -10.78
N GLY A 1056 -20.49 18.58 -12.04
CA GLY A 1056 -19.51 18.96 -13.07
C GLY A 1056 -18.12 18.39 -12.82
N ILE A 1057 -18.04 17.20 -12.22
CA ILE A 1057 -16.78 16.51 -11.98
C ILE A 1057 -16.14 16.03 -13.28
N THR A 1058 -14.83 15.82 -13.25
CA THR A 1058 -14.10 15.08 -14.30
C THR A 1058 -13.70 13.72 -13.75
N ILE A 1059 -14.00 12.66 -14.49
CA ILE A 1059 -13.68 11.27 -14.13
C ILE A 1059 -12.32 10.91 -14.73
N THR A 1060 -11.51 10.17 -13.98
CA THR A 1060 -10.22 9.65 -14.43
C THR A 1060 -10.11 8.17 -14.08
N GLY A 1061 -9.95 7.32 -15.10
CA GLY A 1061 -9.92 5.86 -14.94
C GLY A 1061 -11.29 5.24 -14.67
N GLY A 1062 -11.27 4.04 -14.09
CA GLY A 1062 -12.47 3.29 -13.71
C GLY A 1062 -13.17 2.55 -14.86
N THR A 1063 -14.16 1.74 -14.49
CA THR A 1063 -15.00 0.97 -15.40
C THR A 1063 -16.35 1.66 -15.56
N SER A 1064 -16.71 1.92 -16.82
CA SER A 1064 -18.04 2.41 -17.18
C SER A 1064 -19.06 1.31 -16.94
N TYR A 1065 -20.18 1.64 -16.30
CA TYR A 1065 -21.31 0.76 -16.07
C TYR A 1065 -22.63 1.53 -16.23
N PHE A 1066 -23.77 0.84 -16.18
CA PHE A 1066 -25.07 1.43 -16.53
C PHE A 1066 -25.07 2.10 -17.91
N ASP A 1067 -24.55 1.41 -18.93
CA ASP A 1067 -24.47 1.90 -20.31
C ASP A 1067 -23.84 3.30 -20.45
N GLY A 1068 -22.84 3.60 -19.61
CA GLY A 1068 -22.14 4.90 -19.63
C GLY A 1068 -22.75 5.98 -18.75
N TYR A 1069 -23.79 5.67 -17.97
CA TYR A 1069 -24.38 6.59 -16.99
C TYR A 1069 -23.72 6.52 -15.62
N ALA A 1070 -22.80 5.59 -15.38
CA ALA A 1070 -22.02 5.55 -14.16
C ALA A 1070 -20.59 5.07 -14.41
N ASN A 1071 -19.70 5.37 -13.46
CA ASN A 1071 -18.32 4.88 -13.47
C ASN A 1071 -17.92 4.43 -12.06
N ARG A 1072 -17.39 3.21 -11.96
CA ARG A 1072 -16.91 2.58 -10.72
C ARG A 1072 -15.41 2.39 -10.76
N ASP A 1073 -14.78 2.32 -9.60
CA ASP A 1073 -13.32 2.12 -9.44
C ASP A 1073 -12.43 3.24 -10.03
N GLY A 1074 -13.04 4.30 -10.58
CA GLY A 1074 -12.38 5.52 -11.02
C GLY A 1074 -12.33 6.57 -9.91
N SER A 1075 -11.42 7.52 -10.07
CA SER A 1075 -11.41 8.72 -9.22
C SER A 1075 -12.06 9.88 -9.97
N TYR A 1076 -12.60 10.85 -9.22
CA TYR A 1076 -13.05 12.10 -9.81
C TYR A 1076 -12.41 13.31 -9.14
N SER A 1077 -12.20 14.36 -9.93
CA SER A 1077 -11.62 15.62 -9.49
C SER A 1077 -12.43 16.82 -10.00
N GLY A 1078 -12.13 18.00 -9.43
CA GLY A 1078 -12.86 19.23 -9.73
C GLY A 1078 -14.30 19.21 -9.21
N GLY A 1079 -15.18 19.89 -9.94
CA GLY A 1079 -16.60 20.04 -9.64
C GLY A 1079 -16.93 21.05 -8.53
N SER A 1080 -18.20 21.44 -8.48
CA SER A 1080 -18.75 22.37 -7.49
C SER A 1080 -19.55 21.62 -6.44
N THR A 1081 -19.36 21.94 -5.16
CA THR A 1081 -20.15 21.35 -4.07
C THR A 1081 -21.63 21.68 -4.24
N VAL A 1082 -22.48 20.66 -4.10
CA VAL A 1082 -23.94 20.77 -4.10
C VAL A 1082 -24.43 20.66 -2.66
N ASN A 1083 -25.22 21.64 -2.21
CA ASN A 1083 -25.77 21.61 -0.86
C ASN A 1083 -26.87 20.55 -0.75
N LEU A 1084 -26.86 19.81 0.35
CA LEU A 1084 -27.83 18.77 0.66
C LEU A 1084 -28.69 19.18 1.86
N SER A 1085 -30.00 18.95 1.77
CA SER A 1085 -30.94 19.07 2.89
C SER A 1085 -31.64 17.72 3.13
N SER A 1086 -32.15 17.50 4.35
CA SER A 1086 -32.90 16.28 4.66
C SER A 1086 -34.11 16.13 3.74
N TYR A 1087 -34.31 14.95 3.19
CA TYR A 1087 -35.49 14.59 2.41
C TYR A 1087 -36.46 13.80 3.28
N SER A 1088 -37.74 14.18 3.27
CA SER A 1088 -38.80 13.44 3.96
C SER A 1088 -39.76 12.81 2.97
N GLY A 1089 -40.29 11.64 3.28
CA GLY A 1089 -41.26 10.92 2.44
C GLY A 1089 -42.53 11.72 2.14
N SER A 1090 -42.80 12.83 2.84
CA SER A 1090 -43.92 13.75 2.55
C SER A 1090 -43.63 14.78 1.44
N THR A 1091 -42.42 14.78 0.86
CA THR A 1091 -41.97 15.75 -0.16
C THR A 1091 -41.83 15.15 -1.56
N GLY A 1092 -42.29 13.91 -1.73
CA GLY A 1092 -42.33 13.19 -3.01
C GLY A 1092 -43.38 13.71 -3.98
N GLY A 1093 -43.26 13.32 -5.25
CA GLY A 1093 -44.33 13.45 -6.23
C GLY A 1093 -45.50 12.54 -5.87
N PRO A 1094 -46.70 12.76 -6.43
CA PRO A 1094 -47.88 11.96 -6.09
C PRO A 1094 -47.82 10.48 -6.49
N GLY A 1095 -46.73 10.01 -7.14
CA GLY A 1095 -46.73 8.75 -7.87
C GLY A 1095 -47.54 8.89 -9.16
N GLY A 1096 -47.30 8.04 -10.15
CA GLY A 1096 -48.18 7.92 -11.31
C GLY A 1096 -49.63 7.65 -10.88
N ARG A 1097 -50.60 7.78 -11.79
CA ARG A 1097 -51.96 7.28 -11.50
C ARG A 1097 -51.99 5.78 -11.79
N PRO A 1098 -52.68 4.96 -10.98
CA PRO A 1098 -52.87 3.56 -11.29
C PRO A 1098 -53.77 3.51 -12.53
N TRP A 1099 -53.28 2.90 -13.60
CA TRP A 1099 -54.06 2.61 -14.81
C TRP A 1099 -54.55 1.17 -14.81
#